data_AF-A0A9W9Z8V2-F1
#
_entry.id   AF-A0A9W9Z8V2-F1
#
_cell.length_a   1.000
_cell.length_b   1.000
_cell.length_c   1.000
_cell.angle_alpha   90.00
_cell.angle_beta   90.00
_cell.angle_gamma   90.00
#
_symmetry.space_group_name_H-M   'P 1'
#
loop_
_entity.id
_entity.type
_entity.pdbx_description
1 polymer ?
#
loop_
_entity_poly.entity_id
_entity_poly.type
_entity_poly.pdbx_seq_one_letter_code
_entity_poly.pdbx_strand_id
1 'polypeptide(L)'
;MKSKLPDIHLKYAMFLEDEGKFTEAEQEFIKAGKSKEAVLMYVHNQDWDSAQRVAEENDPDSVTDVLVGQARVAFDKKEYQKSETFLLRAQRPELAARYYKEAGMWTDALRVVKEYLPHKLEQWQDEYDREVMSKGNRGPQLTDRLIYDVVLSEVRSPLLSQGKEWEKKGEYNRAIDMYVKITPNMTTDHELVEDAMVKAVELAMKFVSDRAYDVARIACPRLAEIKCYEQAGELYLGVEMVKEAIDVYILGELWPKAKRCAAEMAPKYEQYVEDAYVAFLKQKGQAEQLVDVDVIAGLDMMIQRGQWDKAIETAEQQGYEVLSKYVALYAANLIKDGNTLKALDLFSRYGAPANPQNVNIYKRIITDIISMPGLRSAESYRTWADLRDVLFEIVEGLSKGSAASSPQAQEFDVMLEVIHYYSTRCACMQHKSLDTLAAKLSISLLRHSDVIPCDKAFYEAGVAAKGVGWDNMAFVFLNRYLDLSEGNVSLGDAFLMPGIEEGSLDMLDNSDFADTDIPFEVAVPEKQHLSEEKREEVKEWVLAVSMDQKVEQVLPSDERDTYEACLVAVNTGITSPPCVITGYPVLRNKIEFKRPGKAANKEDWNKFIMATKVSHSPECQDVLRFLGNWCGAPQNPSYSFN
;
A
#
# COMPACT_ATOMS: atom_id res chain seq x y z
N MET A 1 -50.79 -42.94 -88.75
CA MET A 1 -50.46 -41.55 -88.37
C MET A 1 -50.89 -41.16 -86.95
N LYS A 2 -51.80 -41.88 -86.26
CA LYS A 2 -52.27 -41.50 -84.91
C LYS A 2 -51.29 -41.69 -83.74
N SER A 3 -50.20 -42.45 -83.90
CA SER A 3 -49.25 -42.74 -82.80
C SER A 3 -48.17 -41.67 -82.58
N LYS A 4 -47.90 -40.81 -83.57
CA LYS A 4 -46.89 -39.73 -83.47
C LYS A 4 -47.47 -38.38 -83.09
N LEU A 5 -48.80 -38.30 -82.92
CA LEU A 5 -49.50 -37.06 -82.61
C LEU A 5 -49.05 -36.46 -81.26
N PRO A 6 -48.94 -37.25 -80.16
CA PRO A 6 -48.45 -36.73 -78.88
C PRO A 6 -47.00 -36.24 -78.96
N ASP A 7 -46.13 -36.93 -79.72
CA ASP A 7 -44.73 -36.53 -79.89
C ASP A 7 -44.58 -35.22 -80.69
N ILE A 8 -45.49 -34.97 -81.64
CA ILE A 8 -45.55 -33.71 -82.40
C ILE A 8 -46.04 -32.58 -81.50
N HIS A 9 -47.12 -32.80 -80.74
CA HIS A 9 -47.61 -31.83 -79.76
C HIS A 9 -46.56 -31.50 -78.69
N LEU A 10 -45.82 -32.50 -78.21
CA LEU A 10 -44.73 -32.29 -77.25
C LEU A 10 -43.58 -31.45 -77.83
N LYS A 11 -43.10 -31.75 -79.03
CA LYS A 11 -42.04 -30.95 -79.68
C LYS A 11 -42.49 -29.53 -80.01
N TYR A 12 -43.75 -29.38 -80.39
CA TYR A 12 -44.34 -28.07 -80.67
C TYR A 12 -44.53 -27.27 -79.38
N ALA A 13 -44.94 -27.90 -78.28
CA ALA A 13 -45.03 -27.28 -76.97
C ALA A 13 -43.66 -26.79 -76.46
N MET A 14 -42.60 -27.60 -76.62
CA MET A 14 -41.23 -27.19 -76.28
C MET A 14 -40.75 -25.99 -77.11
N PHE A 15 -41.06 -25.97 -78.41
CA PHE A 15 -40.75 -24.81 -79.27
C PHE A 15 -41.49 -23.54 -78.80
N LEU A 16 -42.77 -23.65 -78.43
CA LEU A 16 -43.56 -22.54 -77.91
C LEU A 16 -43.08 -22.06 -76.53
N GLU A 17 -42.59 -22.97 -75.69
CA GLU A 17 -41.93 -22.65 -74.41
C GLU A 17 -40.65 -21.83 -74.65
N ASP A 18 -39.80 -22.24 -75.59
CA ASP A 18 -38.59 -21.49 -75.97
C ASP A 18 -38.90 -20.09 -76.55
N GLU A 19 -40.04 -19.95 -77.24
CA GLU A 19 -40.54 -18.64 -77.74
C GLU A 19 -41.25 -17.79 -76.66
N GLY A 20 -41.46 -18.31 -75.45
CA GLY A 20 -42.13 -17.62 -74.34
C GLY A 20 -43.66 -17.56 -74.46
N LYS A 21 -44.28 -18.35 -75.34
CA LYS A 21 -45.75 -18.44 -75.53
C LYS A 21 -46.36 -19.51 -74.63
N PHE A 22 -46.29 -19.28 -73.31
CA PHE A 22 -46.64 -20.29 -72.29
C PHE A 22 -48.09 -20.78 -72.33
N THR A 23 -49.06 -19.92 -72.66
CA THR A 23 -50.48 -20.30 -72.73
C THR A 23 -50.78 -21.23 -73.92
N GLU A 24 -50.09 -21.04 -75.04
CA GLU A 24 -50.18 -21.92 -76.21
C GLU A 24 -49.42 -23.23 -75.95
N ALA A 25 -48.25 -23.15 -75.30
CA ALA A 25 -47.48 -24.31 -74.89
C ALA A 25 -48.25 -25.21 -73.90
N GLU A 26 -48.94 -24.64 -72.91
CA GLU A 26 -49.82 -25.35 -71.95
C GLU A 26 -50.84 -26.22 -72.67
N GLN A 27 -51.57 -25.66 -73.65
CA GLN A 27 -52.58 -26.40 -74.40
C GLN A 27 -51.98 -27.57 -75.18
N GLU A 28 -50.79 -27.39 -75.74
CA GLU A 28 -50.10 -28.41 -76.51
C GLU A 28 -49.48 -29.50 -75.61
N PHE A 29 -48.96 -29.15 -74.43
CA PHE A 29 -48.52 -30.11 -73.41
C PHE A 29 -49.68 -30.95 -72.86
N ILE A 30 -50.85 -30.34 -72.62
CA ILE A 30 -52.07 -31.06 -72.20
C ILE A 30 -52.55 -32.01 -73.32
N LYS A 31 -52.58 -31.57 -74.58
CA LYS A 31 -52.92 -32.42 -75.73
C LYS A 31 -51.92 -33.57 -75.94
N ALA A 32 -50.66 -33.38 -75.55
CA ALA A 32 -49.64 -34.42 -75.54
C ALA A 32 -49.76 -35.44 -74.38
N GLY A 33 -50.70 -35.24 -73.44
CA GLY A 33 -50.86 -36.07 -72.24
C GLY A 33 -49.73 -35.90 -71.22
N LYS A 34 -49.03 -34.75 -71.31
CA LYS A 34 -47.79 -34.42 -70.61
C LYS A 34 -48.03 -33.22 -69.70
N SER A 35 -49.04 -33.34 -68.83
CA SER A 35 -49.49 -32.28 -67.92
C SER A 35 -48.44 -31.92 -66.87
N LYS A 36 -47.59 -32.88 -66.46
CA LYS A 36 -46.44 -32.63 -65.57
C LYS A 36 -45.45 -31.65 -66.18
N GLU A 37 -45.16 -31.80 -67.46
CA GLU A 37 -44.28 -30.92 -68.20
C GLU A 37 -44.86 -29.49 -68.31
N ALA A 38 -46.18 -29.35 -68.48
CA ALA A 38 -46.87 -28.05 -68.42
C ALA A 38 -46.77 -27.38 -67.03
N VAL A 39 -46.93 -28.15 -65.96
CA VAL A 39 -46.77 -27.65 -64.58
C VAL A 39 -45.32 -27.24 -64.33
N LEU A 40 -44.35 -28.04 -64.75
CA LEU A 40 -42.92 -27.75 -64.59
C LEU A 40 -42.48 -26.51 -65.36
N MET A 41 -43.01 -26.29 -66.56
CA MET A 41 -42.80 -25.06 -67.34
C MET A 41 -43.21 -23.83 -66.52
N TYR A 42 -44.42 -23.83 -65.93
CA TYR A 42 -44.89 -22.71 -65.10
C TYR A 42 -44.10 -22.56 -63.79
N VAL A 43 -43.72 -23.68 -63.14
CA VAL A 43 -42.85 -23.68 -61.95
C VAL A 43 -41.48 -23.07 -62.27
N HIS A 44 -40.87 -23.42 -63.41
CA HIS A 44 -39.59 -22.86 -63.85
C HIS A 44 -39.68 -21.35 -64.11
N ASN A 45 -40.80 -20.88 -64.65
CA ASN A 45 -41.08 -19.46 -64.86
C ASN A 45 -41.56 -18.72 -63.59
N GLN A 46 -41.63 -19.41 -62.44
CA GLN A 46 -42.17 -18.89 -61.17
C GLN A 46 -43.61 -18.36 -61.26
N ASP A 47 -44.39 -18.80 -62.24
CA ASP A 47 -45.83 -18.51 -62.33
C ASP A 47 -46.61 -19.57 -61.55
N TRP A 48 -46.64 -19.36 -60.24
CA TRP A 48 -47.19 -20.28 -59.27
C TRP A 48 -48.70 -20.43 -59.33
N ASP A 49 -49.41 -19.38 -59.76
CA ASP A 49 -50.87 -19.37 -59.88
C ASP A 49 -51.32 -20.22 -61.08
N SER A 50 -50.63 -20.07 -62.23
CA SER A 50 -50.86 -20.92 -63.40
C SER A 50 -50.41 -22.36 -63.14
N ALA A 51 -49.27 -22.58 -62.48
CA ALA A 51 -48.79 -23.91 -62.10
C ALA A 51 -49.79 -24.66 -61.20
N GLN A 52 -50.34 -23.99 -60.18
CA GLN A 52 -51.31 -24.59 -59.27
C GLN A 52 -52.64 -24.90 -59.99
N ARG A 53 -53.13 -23.99 -60.84
CA ARG A 53 -54.35 -24.22 -61.65
C ARG A 53 -54.21 -25.45 -62.55
N VAL A 54 -53.10 -25.52 -63.30
CA VAL A 54 -52.86 -26.63 -64.23
C VAL A 54 -52.69 -27.95 -63.48
N ALA A 55 -52.01 -27.93 -62.32
CA ALA A 55 -51.87 -29.10 -61.47
C ALA A 55 -53.23 -29.56 -60.89
N GLU A 56 -54.05 -28.66 -60.36
CA GLU A 56 -55.36 -29.00 -59.79
C GLU A 56 -56.32 -29.58 -60.84
N GLU A 57 -56.30 -29.04 -62.07
CA GLU A 57 -57.21 -29.46 -63.15
C GLU A 57 -56.75 -30.72 -63.90
N ASN A 58 -55.43 -30.93 -64.06
CA ASN A 58 -54.89 -31.93 -64.98
C ASN A 58 -53.92 -32.94 -64.34
N ASP A 59 -53.37 -32.66 -63.15
CA ASP A 59 -52.46 -33.57 -62.45
C ASP A 59 -52.42 -33.34 -60.92
N PRO A 60 -53.42 -33.85 -60.17
CA PRO A 60 -53.55 -33.62 -58.73
C PRO A 60 -52.33 -34.03 -57.89
N ASP A 61 -51.56 -35.02 -58.36
CA ASP A 61 -50.35 -35.49 -57.69
C ASP A 61 -49.23 -34.43 -57.69
N SER A 62 -49.19 -33.56 -58.71
CA SER A 62 -48.21 -32.47 -58.80
C SER A 62 -48.55 -31.27 -57.92
N VAL A 63 -49.79 -31.18 -57.38
CA VAL A 63 -50.21 -30.06 -56.52
C VAL A 63 -49.35 -29.97 -55.27
N THR A 64 -48.98 -31.11 -54.67
CA THR A 64 -48.09 -31.12 -53.50
C THR A 64 -46.69 -30.61 -53.82
N ASP A 65 -46.16 -30.93 -55.00
CA ASP A 65 -44.83 -30.50 -55.42
C ASP A 65 -44.81 -29.00 -55.75
N VAL A 66 -45.88 -28.48 -56.37
CA VAL A 66 -46.08 -27.04 -56.61
C VAL A 66 -46.17 -26.27 -55.29
N LEU A 67 -46.95 -26.76 -54.31
CA LEU A 67 -47.06 -26.13 -52.99
C LEU A 67 -45.74 -26.13 -52.22
N VAL A 68 -44.94 -27.21 -52.31
CA VAL A 68 -43.60 -27.26 -51.71
C VAL A 68 -42.64 -26.28 -52.41
N GLY A 69 -42.75 -26.13 -53.74
CA GLY A 69 -42.01 -25.13 -54.51
C GLY A 69 -42.38 -23.69 -54.10
N GLN A 70 -43.68 -23.39 -54.00
CA GLN A 70 -44.20 -22.11 -53.51
C GLN A 70 -43.70 -21.81 -52.09
N ALA A 71 -43.73 -22.82 -51.21
CA ALA A 71 -43.22 -22.69 -49.85
C ALA A 71 -41.73 -22.35 -49.81
N ARG A 72 -40.91 -23.03 -50.62
CA ARG A 72 -39.47 -22.74 -50.73
C ARG A 72 -39.21 -21.29 -51.15
N VAL A 73 -39.89 -20.83 -52.20
CA VAL A 73 -39.74 -19.43 -52.66
C VAL A 73 -40.24 -18.43 -51.63
N ALA A 74 -41.35 -18.71 -50.96
CA ALA A 74 -41.86 -17.87 -49.88
C ALA A 74 -40.88 -17.81 -48.70
N PHE A 75 -40.26 -18.94 -48.35
CA PHE A 75 -39.26 -19.04 -47.28
C PHE A 75 -37.99 -18.26 -47.63
N ASP A 76 -37.49 -18.39 -48.86
CA ASP A 76 -36.33 -17.63 -49.36
C ASP A 76 -36.59 -16.11 -49.37
N LYS A 77 -37.85 -15.71 -49.60
CA LYS A 77 -38.32 -14.31 -49.48
C LYS A 77 -38.58 -13.86 -48.03
N LYS A 78 -38.32 -14.71 -47.04
CA LYS A 78 -38.60 -14.51 -45.60
C LYS A 78 -40.08 -14.33 -45.25
N GLU A 79 -40.99 -14.78 -46.12
CA GLU A 79 -42.44 -14.82 -45.86
C GLU A 79 -42.83 -16.12 -45.14
N TYR A 80 -42.32 -16.29 -43.92
CA TYR A 80 -42.38 -17.57 -43.18
C TYR A 80 -43.80 -18.12 -42.97
N GLN A 81 -44.76 -17.25 -42.63
CA GLN A 81 -46.15 -17.65 -42.40
C GLN A 81 -46.83 -18.19 -43.68
N LYS A 82 -46.53 -17.59 -44.84
CA LYS A 82 -47.05 -18.09 -46.13
C LYS A 82 -46.40 -19.42 -46.49
N SER A 83 -45.08 -19.56 -46.30
CA SER A 83 -44.36 -20.83 -46.46
C SER A 83 -44.96 -21.94 -45.58
N GLU A 84 -45.20 -21.65 -44.31
CA GLU A 84 -45.82 -22.59 -43.37
C GLU A 84 -47.21 -23.00 -43.85
N THR A 85 -48.04 -22.04 -44.28
CA THR A 85 -49.38 -22.31 -44.83
C THR A 85 -49.32 -23.24 -46.05
N PHE A 86 -48.39 -23.01 -46.98
CA PHE A 86 -48.21 -23.87 -48.16
C PHE A 86 -47.77 -25.30 -47.78
N LEU A 87 -46.85 -25.44 -46.82
CA LEU A 87 -46.38 -26.76 -46.35
C LEU A 87 -47.44 -27.54 -45.56
N LEU A 88 -48.28 -26.83 -44.79
CA LEU A 88 -49.42 -27.43 -44.10
C LEU A 88 -50.48 -27.89 -45.11
N ARG A 89 -50.78 -27.09 -46.14
CA ARG A 89 -51.67 -27.48 -47.25
C ARG A 89 -51.12 -28.69 -48.03
N ALA A 90 -49.80 -28.82 -48.15
CA ALA A 90 -49.14 -29.97 -48.74
C ALA A 90 -49.05 -31.20 -47.80
N GLN A 91 -49.61 -31.13 -46.57
CA GLN A 91 -49.52 -32.17 -45.54
C GLN A 91 -48.08 -32.57 -45.17
N ARG A 92 -47.17 -31.58 -45.15
CA ARG A 92 -45.75 -31.76 -44.79
C ARG A 92 -45.35 -30.87 -43.59
N PRO A 93 -45.96 -31.01 -42.40
CA PRO A 93 -45.59 -30.24 -41.21
C PRO A 93 -44.14 -30.50 -40.76
N GLU A 94 -43.60 -31.70 -41.03
CA GLU A 94 -42.20 -32.03 -40.72
C GLU A 94 -41.22 -31.17 -41.52
N LEU A 95 -41.55 -30.87 -42.77
CA LEU A 95 -40.72 -30.03 -43.62
C LEU A 95 -40.77 -28.57 -43.17
N ALA A 96 -41.93 -28.09 -42.71
CA ALA A 96 -42.08 -26.75 -42.13
C ALA A 96 -41.21 -26.59 -40.86
N ALA A 97 -41.23 -27.57 -39.96
CA ALA A 97 -40.37 -27.55 -38.78
C ALA A 97 -38.87 -27.58 -39.15
N ARG A 98 -38.49 -28.32 -40.19
CA ARG A 98 -37.09 -28.34 -40.68
C ARG A 98 -36.67 -27.02 -41.29
N TYR A 99 -37.52 -26.36 -42.07
CA TYR A 99 -37.22 -25.03 -42.62
C TYR A 99 -36.93 -24.02 -41.51
N TYR A 100 -37.77 -23.99 -40.48
CA TYR A 100 -37.53 -23.14 -39.31
C TYR A 100 -36.25 -23.49 -38.56
N LYS A 101 -35.97 -24.79 -38.39
CA LYS A 101 -34.72 -25.28 -37.78
C LYS A 101 -33.47 -24.85 -38.57
N GLU A 102 -33.47 -25.02 -39.89
CA GLU A 102 -32.35 -24.64 -40.77
C GLU A 102 -32.12 -23.12 -40.80
N ALA A 103 -33.18 -22.33 -40.62
CA ALA A 103 -33.08 -20.87 -40.46
C ALA A 103 -32.65 -20.42 -39.05
N GLY A 104 -32.46 -21.36 -38.12
CA GLY A 104 -32.14 -21.06 -36.71
C GLY A 104 -33.33 -20.54 -35.90
N MET A 105 -34.55 -20.58 -36.44
CA MET A 105 -35.79 -20.15 -35.80
C MET A 105 -36.39 -21.30 -34.98
N TRP A 106 -35.68 -21.71 -33.94
CA TRP A 106 -36.03 -22.87 -33.12
C TRP A 106 -37.37 -22.75 -32.39
N THR A 107 -37.78 -21.54 -32.04
CA THR A 107 -39.06 -21.23 -31.39
C THR A 107 -40.25 -21.62 -32.29
N ASP A 108 -40.22 -21.20 -33.55
CA ASP A 108 -41.24 -21.54 -34.55
C ASP A 108 -41.18 -23.02 -34.95
N ALA A 109 -39.99 -23.62 -35.00
CA ALA A 109 -39.83 -25.05 -35.25
C ALA A 109 -40.52 -25.89 -34.16
N LEU A 110 -40.30 -25.57 -32.88
CA LEU A 110 -40.93 -26.26 -31.75
C LEU A 110 -42.43 -26.01 -31.66
N ARG A 111 -42.91 -24.81 -32.03
CA ARG A 111 -44.34 -24.50 -32.16
C ARG A 111 -45.02 -25.44 -33.15
N VAL A 112 -44.47 -25.54 -34.38
CA VAL A 112 -45.02 -26.41 -35.42
C VAL A 112 -44.98 -27.89 -35.01
N VAL A 113 -43.90 -28.35 -34.35
CA VAL A 113 -43.83 -29.73 -33.85
C VAL A 113 -44.84 -29.97 -32.74
N LYS A 114 -45.07 -29.04 -31.82
CA LYS A 114 -46.07 -29.17 -30.74
C LYS A 114 -47.49 -29.25 -31.30
N GLU A 115 -47.82 -28.41 -32.27
CA GLU A 115 -49.18 -28.32 -32.84
C GLU A 115 -49.51 -29.47 -33.79
N TYR A 116 -48.57 -29.86 -34.65
CA TYR A 116 -48.84 -30.81 -35.75
C TYR A 116 -48.15 -32.17 -35.59
N LEU A 117 -47.14 -32.31 -34.71
CA LEU A 117 -46.32 -33.52 -34.53
C LEU A 117 -45.98 -33.83 -33.05
N PRO A 118 -46.96 -33.91 -32.13
CA PRO A 118 -46.70 -33.99 -30.69
C PRO A 118 -45.85 -35.22 -30.28
N HIS A 119 -45.91 -36.31 -31.04
CA HIS A 119 -45.12 -37.53 -30.81
C HIS A 119 -43.61 -37.37 -31.08
N LYS A 120 -43.18 -36.28 -31.74
CA LYS A 120 -41.77 -35.96 -32.01
C LYS A 120 -41.23 -34.81 -31.16
N LEU A 121 -42.05 -34.24 -30.26
CA LEU A 121 -41.71 -33.06 -29.49
C LEU A 121 -40.48 -33.26 -28.60
N GLU A 122 -40.44 -34.38 -27.87
CA GLU A 122 -39.32 -34.72 -26.96
C GLU A 122 -37.99 -34.81 -27.71
N GLN A 123 -37.98 -35.50 -28.86
CA GLN A 123 -36.78 -35.62 -29.70
C GLN A 123 -36.25 -34.26 -30.17
N TRP A 124 -37.15 -33.34 -30.55
CA TRP A 124 -36.77 -32.01 -31.05
C TRP A 124 -36.35 -31.06 -29.92
N GLN A 125 -36.90 -31.22 -28.72
CA GLN A 125 -36.46 -30.50 -27.51
C GLN A 125 -35.03 -30.91 -27.12
N ASP A 126 -34.72 -32.20 -27.13
CA ASP A 126 -33.35 -32.70 -26.86
C ASP A 126 -32.31 -32.22 -27.88
N GLU A 127 -32.72 -31.97 -29.12
CA GLU A 127 -31.86 -31.40 -30.16
C GLU A 127 -31.62 -29.91 -29.95
N TYR A 128 -32.66 -29.16 -29.55
CA TYR A 128 -32.56 -27.75 -29.21
C TYR A 128 -31.64 -27.52 -28.00
N ASP A 129 -31.83 -28.28 -26.93
CA ASP A 129 -31.03 -28.16 -25.70
C ASP A 129 -29.54 -28.43 -25.96
N ARG A 130 -29.23 -29.42 -26.81
CA ARG A 130 -27.84 -29.68 -27.25
C ARG A 130 -27.25 -28.52 -28.06
N GLU A 131 -28.04 -27.87 -28.90
CA GLU A 131 -27.56 -26.75 -29.71
C GLU A 131 -27.32 -25.49 -28.86
N VAL A 132 -28.19 -25.22 -27.88
CA VAL A 132 -28.02 -24.12 -26.92
C VAL A 132 -26.78 -24.33 -26.05
N MET A 133 -26.57 -25.55 -25.56
CA MET A 133 -25.39 -25.90 -24.75
C MET A 133 -24.07 -25.85 -25.55
N SER A 134 -24.11 -26.13 -26.86
CA SER A 134 -22.94 -26.07 -27.76
C SER A 134 -22.54 -24.64 -28.13
N LYS A 135 -23.49 -23.70 -28.19
CA LYS A 135 -23.26 -22.29 -28.58
C LYS A 135 -22.99 -21.34 -27.41
N GLY A 136 -22.63 -21.85 -26.24
CA GLY A 136 -22.47 -21.13 -24.97
C GLY A 136 -21.33 -20.09 -24.88
N ASN A 137 -21.24 -19.13 -25.81
CA ASN A 137 -20.42 -17.92 -25.64
C ASN A 137 -20.95 -16.66 -26.36
N ARG A 138 -22.21 -16.63 -26.79
CA ARG A 138 -22.91 -15.38 -27.17
C ARG A 138 -24.24 -15.32 -26.44
N GLY A 139 -24.35 -14.37 -25.51
CA GLY A 139 -25.58 -14.15 -24.75
C GLY A 139 -26.79 -13.88 -25.68
N PRO A 140 -28.00 -14.34 -25.30
CA PRO A 140 -29.18 -14.21 -26.14
C PRO A 140 -29.60 -12.73 -26.28
N GLN A 141 -30.10 -12.39 -27.47
CA GLN A 141 -30.63 -11.07 -27.78
C GLN A 141 -31.94 -10.81 -27.01
N LEU A 142 -32.17 -9.55 -26.61
CA LEU A 142 -33.19 -9.12 -25.64
C LEU A 142 -34.64 -9.55 -25.97
N THR A 143 -34.97 -9.86 -27.22
CA THR A 143 -36.31 -10.32 -27.64
C THR A 143 -36.55 -11.81 -27.46
N ASP A 144 -35.49 -12.64 -27.39
CA ASP A 144 -35.62 -14.08 -27.08
C ASP A 144 -35.85 -14.32 -25.58
N ARG A 145 -35.44 -13.37 -24.73
CA ARG A 145 -35.45 -13.55 -23.28
C ARG A 145 -36.85 -13.63 -22.67
N LEU A 146 -37.83 -12.90 -23.23
CA LEU A 146 -39.21 -12.91 -22.75
C LEU A 146 -39.96 -14.22 -23.08
N ILE A 147 -39.63 -14.87 -24.19
CA ILE A 147 -40.23 -16.16 -24.58
C ILE A 147 -39.47 -17.30 -23.89
N TYR A 148 -38.16 -17.17 -23.71
CA TYR A 148 -37.35 -18.09 -22.91
C TYR A 148 -37.87 -18.21 -21.47
N ASP A 149 -38.28 -17.10 -20.85
CA ASP A 149 -38.84 -17.09 -19.49
C ASP A 149 -40.23 -17.76 -19.40
N VAL A 150 -41.05 -17.63 -20.45
CA VAL A 150 -42.38 -18.26 -20.54
C VAL A 150 -42.27 -19.77 -20.81
N VAL A 151 -41.33 -20.21 -21.63
CA VAL A 151 -41.09 -21.64 -21.90
C VAL A 151 -40.41 -22.33 -20.71
N LEU A 152 -39.49 -21.66 -19.99
CA LEU A 152 -38.91 -22.21 -18.76
C LEU A 152 -39.89 -22.24 -17.59
N SER A 153 -40.87 -21.32 -17.53
CA SER A 153 -42.00 -21.38 -16.60
C SER A 153 -42.78 -22.71 -16.70
N GLU A 154 -42.86 -23.32 -17.89
CA GLU A 154 -43.55 -24.60 -18.10
C GLU A 154 -42.68 -25.84 -17.74
N VAL A 155 -41.35 -25.72 -17.70
CA VAL A 155 -40.41 -26.78 -17.23
C VAL A 155 -40.12 -26.68 -15.72
N ARG A 156 -40.36 -25.52 -15.10
CA ARG A 156 -40.21 -25.20 -13.66
C ARG A 156 -41.10 -26.05 -12.74
N SER A 157 -42.29 -26.42 -13.22
CA SER A 157 -43.29 -27.24 -12.52
C SER A 157 -42.93 -28.74 -12.47
N PRO A 158 -42.57 -29.42 -13.58
CA PRO A 158 -42.35 -30.86 -13.59
C PRO A 158 -41.16 -31.33 -12.75
N LEU A 159 -39.99 -30.67 -12.75
CA LEU A 159 -38.84 -31.18 -11.98
C LEU A 159 -39.06 -31.14 -10.46
N LEU A 160 -39.65 -30.05 -9.96
CA LEU A 160 -39.91 -29.87 -8.53
C LEU A 160 -41.12 -30.70 -8.06
N SER A 161 -42.14 -30.86 -8.91
CA SER A 161 -43.25 -31.78 -8.63
C SER A 161 -42.83 -33.25 -8.71
N GLN A 162 -42.00 -33.63 -9.68
CA GLN A 162 -41.41 -34.96 -9.78
C GLN A 162 -40.51 -35.25 -8.58
N GLY A 163 -39.66 -34.31 -8.16
CA GLY A 163 -38.84 -34.44 -6.95
C GLY A 163 -39.70 -34.76 -5.71
N LYS A 164 -40.78 -34.00 -5.50
CA LYS A 164 -41.77 -34.24 -4.42
C LYS A 164 -42.52 -35.56 -4.56
N GLU A 165 -42.79 -36.01 -5.79
CA GLU A 165 -43.47 -37.27 -6.03
C GLU A 165 -42.57 -38.47 -5.74
N TRP A 166 -41.30 -38.41 -6.15
CA TRP A 166 -40.28 -39.42 -5.81
C TRP A 166 -40.00 -39.46 -4.31
N GLU A 167 -40.00 -38.30 -3.64
CA GLU A 167 -39.93 -38.19 -2.18
C GLU A 167 -41.10 -38.92 -1.50
N LYS A 168 -42.34 -38.71 -1.97
CA LYS A 168 -43.53 -39.44 -1.46
C LYS A 168 -43.47 -40.95 -1.70
N LYS A 169 -42.81 -41.37 -2.78
CA LYS A 169 -42.61 -42.80 -3.11
C LYS A 169 -41.45 -43.44 -2.32
N GLY A 170 -40.69 -42.66 -1.55
CA GLY A 170 -39.53 -43.13 -0.80
C GLY A 170 -38.28 -43.39 -1.66
N GLU A 171 -38.29 -42.99 -2.93
CA GLU A 171 -37.14 -43.11 -3.83
C GLU A 171 -36.22 -41.88 -3.72
N TYR A 172 -35.54 -41.75 -2.57
CA TYR A 172 -34.76 -40.56 -2.22
C TYR A 172 -33.60 -40.26 -3.18
N ASN A 173 -32.94 -41.28 -3.73
CA ASN A 173 -31.86 -41.11 -4.71
C ASN A 173 -32.31 -40.35 -5.97
N ARG A 174 -33.48 -40.71 -6.52
CA ARG A 174 -34.03 -40.05 -7.70
C ARG A 174 -34.54 -38.65 -7.38
N ALA A 175 -35.12 -38.46 -6.19
CA ALA A 175 -35.56 -37.15 -5.73
C ALA A 175 -34.36 -36.17 -5.64
N ILE A 176 -33.25 -36.60 -5.04
CA ILE A 176 -32.01 -35.81 -4.94
C ILE A 176 -31.49 -35.45 -6.33
N ASP A 177 -31.44 -36.40 -7.27
CA ASP A 177 -30.98 -36.14 -8.63
C ASP A 177 -31.86 -35.12 -9.37
N MET A 178 -33.17 -35.07 -9.07
CA MET A 178 -34.06 -34.05 -9.63
C MET A 178 -33.84 -32.68 -9.00
N TYR A 179 -33.68 -32.61 -7.68
CA TYR A 179 -33.43 -31.33 -6.99
C TYR A 179 -32.07 -30.73 -7.36
N VAL A 180 -31.02 -31.55 -7.48
CA VAL A 180 -29.69 -31.09 -7.92
C VAL A 180 -29.67 -30.66 -9.39
N LYS A 181 -30.64 -31.03 -10.22
CA LYS A 181 -30.70 -30.51 -11.61
C LYS A 181 -31.15 -29.06 -11.69
N ILE A 182 -31.83 -28.55 -10.67
CA ILE A 182 -32.23 -27.14 -10.61
C ILE A 182 -30.96 -26.30 -10.43
N THR A 183 -30.65 -25.42 -11.38
CA THR A 183 -29.43 -24.60 -11.33
C THR A 183 -29.75 -23.11 -11.35
N PRO A 184 -28.88 -22.24 -10.81
CA PRO A 184 -29.04 -20.78 -10.88
C PRO A 184 -29.16 -20.24 -12.32
N ASN A 185 -28.65 -20.98 -13.31
CA ASN A 185 -28.76 -20.63 -14.73
C ASN A 185 -30.13 -20.96 -15.34
N MET A 186 -30.90 -21.85 -14.70
CA MET A 186 -32.23 -22.27 -15.16
C MET A 186 -33.36 -21.45 -14.55
N THR A 187 -33.13 -20.73 -13.45
CA THR A 187 -34.19 -19.99 -12.76
C THR A 187 -33.66 -18.69 -12.17
N THR A 188 -34.42 -17.61 -12.38
CA THR A 188 -34.18 -16.28 -11.76
C THR A 188 -34.69 -16.19 -10.31
N ASP A 189 -35.46 -17.19 -9.87
CA ASP A 189 -36.00 -17.30 -8.52
C ASP A 189 -34.97 -17.93 -7.58
N HIS A 190 -34.23 -17.08 -6.87
CA HIS A 190 -33.19 -17.50 -5.92
C HIS A 190 -33.75 -18.29 -4.73
N GLU A 191 -34.98 -18.02 -4.27
CA GLU A 191 -35.61 -18.73 -3.15
C GLU A 191 -35.88 -20.19 -3.52
N LEU A 192 -36.32 -20.45 -4.75
CA LEU A 192 -36.61 -21.79 -5.22
C LEU A 192 -35.34 -22.64 -5.39
N VAL A 193 -34.24 -22.02 -5.85
CA VAL A 193 -32.94 -22.68 -5.93
C VAL A 193 -32.43 -23.02 -4.53
N GLU A 194 -32.57 -22.09 -3.58
CA GLU A 194 -32.22 -22.32 -2.18
C GLU A 194 -33.00 -23.51 -1.60
N ASP A 195 -34.32 -23.49 -1.73
CA ASP A 195 -35.23 -24.53 -1.24
C ASP A 195 -34.92 -25.92 -1.81
N ALA A 196 -34.61 -25.98 -3.12
CA ALA A 196 -34.26 -27.22 -3.79
C ALA A 196 -32.91 -27.77 -3.31
N MET A 197 -31.90 -26.93 -3.16
CA MET A 197 -30.56 -27.33 -2.72
C MET A 197 -30.55 -27.77 -1.26
N VAL A 198 -31.23 -27.03 -0.38
CA VAL A 198 -31.39 -27.40 1.04
C VAL A 198 -32.07 -28.76 1.15
N LYS A 199 -33.18 -28.97 0.43
CA LYS A 199 -33.89 -30.26 0.43
C LYS A 199 -33.03 -31.40 -0.14
N ALA A 200 -32.25 -31.15 -1.19
CA ALA A 200 -31.36 -32.17 -1.75
C ALA A 200 -30.34 -32.66 -0.72
N VAL A 201 -29.67 -31.75 -0.02
CA VAL A 201 -28.66 -32.09 0.97
C VAL A 201 -29.29 -32.71 2.23
N GLU A 202 -30.42 -32.18 2.71
CA GLU A 202 -31.12 -32.76 3.86
C GLU A 202 -31.62 -34.19 3.60
N LEU A 203 -32.18 -34.45 2.41
CA LEU A 203 -32.63 -35.79 2.03
C LEU A 203 -31.43 -36.74 1.92
N ALA A 204 -30.31 -36.28 1.39
CA ALA A 204 -29.08 -37.06 1.34
C ALA A 204 -28.57 -37.37 2.76
N MET A 205 -28.51 -36.38 3.64
CA MET A 205 -28.10 -36.56 5.04
C MET A 205 -28.98 -37.56 5.81
N LYS A 206 -30.32 -37.47 5.63
CA LYS A 206 -31.29 -38.28 6.39
C LYS A 206 -31.44 -39.71 5.86
N PHE A 207 -31.40 -39.89 4.54
CA PHE A 207 -31.81 -41.16 3.92
C PHE A 207 -30.73 -41.82 3.05
N VAL A 208 -29.68 -41.09 2.63
CA VAL A 208 -28.66 -41.55 1.68
C VAL A 208 -27.27 -41.01 2.08
N SER A 209 -26.82 -41.39 3.27
CA SER A 209 -25.61 -40.81 3.90
C SER A 209 -24.33 -41.05 3.09
N ASP A 210 -24.29 -42.10 2.27
CA ASP A 210 -23.23 -42.42 1.32
C ASP A 210 -23.08 -41.38 0.20
N ARG A 211 -24.16 -40.69 -0.17
CA ARG A 211 -24.15 -39.63 -1.20
C ARG A 211 -24.13 -38.22 -0.63
N ALA A 212 -24.31 -38.04 0.67
CA ALA A 212 -24.40 -36.72 1.31
C ALA A 212 -23.18 -35.83 0.98
N TYR A 213 -21.98 -36.41 0.97
CA TYR A 213 -20.73 -35.73 0.62
C TYR A 213 -20.74 -35.18 -0.81
N ASP A 214 -21.08 -36.01 -1.79
CA ASP A 214 -21.08 -35.61 -3.21
C ASP A 214 -22.18 -34.58 -3.51
N VAL A 215 -23.34 -34.73 -2.88
CA VAL A 215 -24.47 -33.81 -3.05
C VAL A 215 -24.14 -32.43 -2.48
N ALA A 216 -23.54 -32.37 -1.29
CA ALA A 216 -23.11 -31.10 -0.67
C ALA A 216 -22.07 -30.36 -1.52
N ARG A 217 -21.09 -31.08 -2.09
CA ARG A 217 -20.08 -30.48 -2.99
C ARG A 217 -20.64 -29.88 -4.27
N ILE A 218 -21.85 -30.28 -4.68
CA ILE A 218 -22.53 -29.72 -5.85
C ILE A 218 -23.51 -28.61 -5.43
N ALA A 219 -24.26 -28.82 -4.36
CA ALA A 219 -25.31 -27.92 -3.92
C ALA A 219 -24.76 -26.63 -3.28
N CYS A 220 -23.79 -26.75 -2.38
CA CYS A 220 -23.30 -25.61 -1.61
C CYS A 220 -22.54 -24.55 -2.44
N PRO A 221 -21.73 -24.87 -3.47
CA PRO A 221 -21.16 -23.84 -4.34
C PRO A 221 -22.24 -23.06 -5.11
N ARG A 222 -23.35 -23.71 -5.47
CA ARG A 222 -24.48 -23.06 -6.14
C ARG A 222 -25.26 -22.16 -5.19
N LEU A 223 -25.38 -22.55 -3.92
CA LEU A 223 -25.90 -21.68 -2.87
C LEU A 223 -24.98 -20.45 -2.65
N ALA A 224 -23.67 -20.62 -2.77
CA ALA A 224 -22.73 -19.50 -2.71
C ALA A 224 -22.87 -18.55 -3.93
N GLU A 225 -23.16 -19.05 -5.13
CA GLU A 225 -23.45 -18.21 -6.31
C GLU A 225 -24.66 -17.30 -6.12
N ILE A 226 -25.69 -17.77 -5.38
CA ILE A 226 -26.88 -16.98 -5.04
C ILE A 226 -26.72 -16.15 -3.76
N LYS A 227 -25.52 -16.11 -3.18
CA LYS A 227 -25.16 -15.39 -1.93
C LYS A 227 -25.82 -15.91 -0.65
N CYS A 228 -26.36 -17.13 -0.65
CA CYS A 228 -26.92 -17.79 0.53
C CYS A 228 -25.81 -18.54 1.30
N TYR A 229 -24.84 -17.78 1.83
CA TYR A 229 -23.64 -18.32 2.47
C TYR A 229 -23.91 -18.95 3.85
N GLU A 230 -24.92 -18.46 4.58
CA GLU A 230 -25.30 -18.98 5.89
C GLU A 230 -25.78 -20.43 5.80
N GLN A 231 -26.74 -20.67 4.91
CA GLN A 231 -27.32 -21.97 4.64
C GLN A 231 -26.27 -22.92 4.05
N ALA A 232 -25.47 -22.46 3.09
CA ALA A 232 -24.41 -23.27 2.49
C ALA A 232 -23.38 -23.75 3.53
N GLY A 233 -23.01 -22.90 4.48
CA GLY A 233 -22.12 -23.26 5.57
C GLY A 233 -22.75 -24.27 6.54
N GLU A 234 -24.03 -24.09 6.92
CA GLU A 234 -24.74 -25.04 7.80
C GLU A 234 -24.89 -26.42 7.16
N LEU A 235 -25.16 -26.48 5.86
CA LEU A 235 -25.22 -27.73 5.11
C LEU A 235 -23.86 -28.43 5.05
N TYR A 236 -22.76 -27.69 4.85
CA TYR A 236 -21.42 -28.27 4.90
C TYR A 236 -21.05 -28.80 6.30
N LEU A 237 -21.42 -28.09 7.37
CA LEU A 237 -21.22 -28.57 8.74
C LEU A 237 -22.02 -29.84 9.01
N GLY A 238 -23.25 -29.92 8.48
CA GLY A 238 -24.09 -31.10 8.59
C GLY A 238 -23.51 -32.37 7.96
N VAL A 239 -22.62 -32.22 6.97
CA VAL A 239 -21.91 -33.32 6.28
C VAL A 239 -20.47 -33.46 6.77
N GLU A 240 -20.13 -32.84 7.91
CA GLU A 240 -18.80 -32.86 8.54
C GLU A 240 -17.68 -32.24 7.66
N MET A 241 -18.03 -31.44 6.65
CA MET A 241 -17.11 -30.72 5.76
C MET A 241 -16.74 -29.35 6.34
N VAL A 242 -16.02 -29.35 7.46
CA VAL A 242 -15.76 -28.14 8.26
C VAL A 242 -14.90 -27.12 7.51
N LYS A 243 -13.95 -27.55 6.66
CA LYS A 243 -13.07 -26.64 5.93
C LYS A 243 -13.85 -25.84 4.89
N GLU A 244 -14.69 -26.53 4.11
CA GLU A 244 -15.52 -25.95 3.07
C GLU A 244 -16.59 -25.03 3.67
N ALA A 245 -17.12 -25.35 4.86
CA ALA A 245 -17.98 -24.45 5.62
C ALA A 245 -17.26 -23.14 5.99
N ILE A 246 -16.02 -23.23 6.50
CA ILE A 246 -15.19 -22.06 6.84
C ILE A 246 -14.93 -21.21 5.59
N ASP A 247 -14.54 -21.82 4.47
CA ASP A 247 -14.26 -21.10 3.21
C ASP A 247 -15.49 -20.35 2.69
N VAL A 248 -16.69 -20.95 2.79
CA VAL A 248 -17.94 -20.29 2.42
C VAL A 248 -18.28 -19.14 3.37
N TYR A 249 -18.09 -19.30 4.67
CA TYR A 249 -18.31 -18.20 5.62
C TYR A 249 -17.33 -17.04 5.41
N ILE A 250 -16.08 -17.32 5.07
CA ILE A 250 -15.09 -16.30 4.69
C ILE A 250 -15.55 -15.55 3.43
N LEU A 251 -15.99 -16.29 2.40
CA LEU A 251 -16.46 -15.71 1.15
C LEU A 251 -17.73 -14.84 1.33
N GLY A 252 -18.59 -15.21 2.28
CA GLY A 252 -19.77 -14.46 2.68
C GLY A 252 -19.53 -13.32 3.67
N GLU A 253 -18.28 -13.04 4.06
CA GLU A 253 -17.93 -12.06 5.11
C GLU A 253 -18.55 -12.37 6.50
N LEU A 254 -18.92 -13.63 6.76
CA LEU A 254 -19.54 -14.10 8.02
C LEU A 254 -18.49 -14.52 9.05
N TRP A 255 -17.59 -13.59 9.39
CA TRP A 255 -16.43 -13.84 10.28
C TRP A 255 -16.76 -14.43 11.66
N PRO A 256 -17.82 -14.00 12.38
CA PRO A 256 -18.14 -14.58 13.68
C PRO A 256 -18.49 -16.08 13.60
N LYS A 257 -19.16 -16.49 12.52
CA LYS A 257 -19.50 -17.90 12.28
C LYS A 257 -18.27 -18.70 11.87
N ALA A 258 -17.43 -18.15 10.99
CA ALA A 258 -16.16 -18.77 10.60
C ALA A 258 -15.25 -19.04 11.81
N LYS A 259 -15.07 -18.03 12.69
CA LYS A 259 -14.27 -18.16 13.92
C LYS A 259 -14.84 -19.20 14.89
N ARG A 260 -16.16 -19.19 15.11
CA ARG A 260 -16.81 -20.20 15.97
C ARG A 260 -16.63 -21.61 15.41
N CYS A 261 -16.81 -21.80 14.11
CA CYS A 261 -16.64 -23.10 13.47
C CYS A 261 -15.20 -23.62 13.58
N ALA A 262 -14.21 -22.74 13.39
CA ALA A 262 -12.81 -23.08 13.56
C ALA A 262 -12.51 -23.46 15.03
N ALA A 263 -12.95 -22.67 16.00
CA ALA A 263 -12.68 -22.92 17.42
C ALA A 263 -13.36 -24.19 17.95
N GLU A 264 -14.61 -24.46 17.58
CA GLU A 264 -15.39 -25.57 18.12
C GLU A 264 -15.17 -26.90 17.38
N MET A 265 -15.03 -26.86 16.05
CA MET A 265 -15.03 -28.09 15.23
C MET A 265 -13.68 -28.44 14.60
N ALA A 266 -12.83 -27.44 14.31
CA ALA A 266 -11.54 -27.70 13.68
C ALA A 266 -10.46 -26.68 14.07
N PRO A 267 -9.89 -26.78 15.28
CA PRO A 267 -8.90 -25.82 15.80
C PRO A 267 -7.68 -25.64 14.90
N LYS A 268 -7.35 -26.65 14.09
CA LYS A 268 -6.28 -26.58 13.07
C LYS A 268 -6.46 -25.48 12.02
N TYR A 269 -7.67 -24.95 11.85
CA TYR A 269 -7.97 -23.89 10.88
C TYR A 269 -8.16 -22.50 11.52
N GLU A 270 -7.94 -22.35 12.82
CA GLU A 270 -8.07 -21.06 13.52
C GLU A 270 -7.14 -20.01 12.93
N GLN A 271 -5.84 -20.33 12.80
CA GLN A 271 -4.86 -19.45 12.16
C GLN A 271 -5.25 -19.08 10.72
N TYR A 272 -5.82 -20.03 9.96
CA TYR A 272 -6.23 -19.79 8.58
C TYR A 272 -7.37 -18.76 8.49
N VAL A 273 -8.34 -18.82 9.41
CA VAL A 273 -9.43 -17.82 9.49
C VAL A 273 -8.89 -16.46 9.91
N GLU A 274 -7.94 -16.43 10.85
CA GLU A 274 -7.30 -15.18 11.29
C GLU A 274 -6.50 -14.53 10.17
N ASP A 275 -5.66 -15.28 9.46
CA ASP A 275 -4.86 -14.79 8.33
C ASP A 275 -5.77 -14.23 7.21
N ALA A 276 -6.86 -14.94 6.91
CA ALA A 276 -7.87 -14.49 5.94
C ALA A 276 -8.58 -13.20 6.40
N TYR A 277 -8.88 -13.09 7.70
CA TYR A 277 -9.50 -11.89 8.27
C TYR A 277 -8.56 -10.68 8.24
N VAL A 278 -7.28 -10.89 8.59
CA VAL A 278 -6.22 -9.87 8.48
C VAL A 278 -6.08 -9.38 7.03
N ALA A 279 -6.09 -10.29 6.05
CA ALA A 279 -6.02 -9.92 4.63
C ALA A 279 -7.25 -9.10 4.18
N PHE A 280 -8.44 -9.48 4.64
CA PHE A 280 -9.68 -8.74 4.38
C PHE A 280 -9.67 -7.33 4.98
N LEU A 281 -9.24 -7.20 6.25
CA LEU A 281 -9.13 -5.92 6.93
C LEU A 281 -8.08 -5.00 6.26
N LYS A 282 -6.98 -5.57 5.75
CA LYS A 282 -6.00 -4.83 4.92
C LYS A 282 -6.63 -4.32 3.62
N GLN A 283 -7.46 -5.12 2.96
CA GLN A 283 -8.13 -4.74 1.71
C GLN A 283 -9.21 -3.65 1.93
N LYS A 284 -10.05 -3.80 2.95
CA LYS A 284 -11.05 -2.77 3.32
C LYS A 284 -10.40 -1.56 4.00
N GLY A 285 -9.18 -1.72 4.51
CA GLY A 285 -8.42 -0.67 5.13
C GLY A 285 -8.98 -0.25 6.50
N GLN A 286 -9.42 -1.20 7.31
CA GLN A 286 -9.94 -0.96 8.65
C GLN A 286 -8.82 -1.15 9.68
N ALA A 287 -8.04 -0.11 9.93
CA ALA A 287 -6.81 -0.20 10.76
C ALA A 287 -7.09 -0.45 12.24
N GLU A 288 -8.12 0.19 12.80
CA GLU A 288 -8.47 0.04 14.21
C GLU A 288 -8.87 -1.41 14.53
N GLN A 289 -9.74 -2.01 13.71
CA GLN A 289 -10.14 -3.42 13.86
C GLN A 289 -9.01 -4.40 13.58
N LEU A 290 -7.99 -3.98 12.82
CA LEU A 290 -6.81 -4.79 12.56
C LEU A 290 -5.92 -4.87 13.79
N VAL A 291 -5.80 -3.79 14.56
CA VAL A 291 -5.01 -3.76 15.80
C VAL A 291 -5.54 -4.78 16.82
N ASP A 292 -6.86 -4.97 16.89
CA ASP A 292 -7.48 -5.94 17.82
C ASP A 292 -7.07 -7.40 17.53
N VAL A 293 -6.63 -7.71 16.30
CA VAL A 293 -6.24 -9.06 15.87
C VAL A 293 -4.73 -9.17 15.71
N ASP A 294 -4.13 -8.21 15.00
CA ASP A 294 -2.70 -8.10 14.75
C ASP A 294 -2.28 -6.64 14.93
N VAL A 295 -1.82 -6.34 16.14
CA VAL A 295 -1.33 -5.02 16.54
C VAL A 295 -0.29 -4.48 15.56
N ILE A 296 0.66 -5.32 15.12
CA ILE A 296 1.76 -4.90 14.26
C ILE A 296 1.23 -4.56 12.87
N ALA A 297 0.42 -5.42 12.28
CA ALA A 297 -0.17 -5.16 10.97
C ALA A 297 -1.11 -3.95 10.98
N GLY A 298 -1.85 -3.74 12.09
CA GLY A 298 -2.71 -2.58 12.29
C GLY A 298 -1.92 -1.27 12.34
N LEU A 299 -0.87 -1.22 13.16
CA LEU A 299 0.02 -0.06 13.29
C LEU A 299 0.77 0.23 11.99
N ASP A 300 1.29 -0.80 11.31
CA ASP A 300 1.96 -0.66 10.02
C ASP A 300 1.01 -0.06 8.95
N MET A 301 -0.27 -0.45 8.98
CA MET A 301 -1.28 0.13 8.09
C MET A 301 -1.61 1.59 8.42
N MET A 302 -1.63 1.98 9.71
CA MET A 302 -1.81 3.39 10.11
C MET A 302 -0.64 4.25 9.63
N ILE A 303 0.59 3.73 9.70
CA ILE A 303 1.80 4.39 9.22
C ILE A 303 1.78 4.60 7.71
N GLN A 304 1.39 3.59 6.94
CA GLN A 304 1.25 3.71 5.49
C GLN A 304 0.26 4.80 5.06
N ARG A 305 -0.69 5.15 5.94
CA ARG A 305 -1.67 6.23 5.74
C ARG A 305 -1.20 7.59 6.25
N GLY A 306 -0.01 7.67 6.85
CA GLY A 306 0.51 8.87 7.48
C GLY A 306 -0.18 9.24 8.80
N GLN A 307 -0.96 8.33 9.40
CA GLN A 307 -1.66 8.56 10.68
C GLN A 307 -0.74 8.28 11.87
N TRP A 308 0.39 8.98 11.92
CA TRP A 308 1.45 8.72 12.91
C TRP A 308 1.00 8.95 14.34
N ASP A 309 0.29 10.05 14.63
CA ASP A 309 -0.12 10.39 15.99
C ASP A 309 -1.02 9.29 16.59
N LYS A 310 -2.01 8.83 15.83
CA LYS A 310 -2.88 7.71 16.22
C LYS A 310 -2.13 6.39 16.39
N ALA A 311 -1.14 6.13 15.52
CA ALA A 311 -0.31 4.94 15.62
C ALA A 311 0.51 4.93 16.92
N ILE A 312 1.04 6.08 17.33
CA ILE A 312 1.79 6.20 18.59
C ILE A 312 0.87 6.05 19.80
N GLU A 313 -0.29 6.70 19.82
CA GLU A 313 -1.29 6.53 20.88
C GLU A 313 -1.73 5.06 21.04
N THR A 314 -1.92 4.37 19.91
CA THR A 314 -2.29 2.96 19.92
C THR A 314 -1.12 2.08 20.37
N ALA A 315 0.11 2.39 19.95
CA ALA A 315 1.31 1.67 20.38
C ALA A 315 1.60 1.85 21.88
N GLU A 316 1.28 3.01 22.45
CA GLU A 316 1.41 3.29 23.89
C GLU A 316 0.54 2.35 24.73
N GLN A 317 -0.68 2.04 24.26
CA GLN A 317 -1.59 1.11 24.94
C GLN A 317 -1.07 -0.34 24.94
N GLN A 318 -0.21 -0.70 24.00
CA GLN A 318 0.29 -2.07 23.80
C GLN A 318 1.60 -2.33 24.56
N GLY A 319 2.23 -1.29 25.11
CA GLY A 319 3.40 -1.38 25.95
C GLY A 319 4.67 -0.76 25.36
N TYR A 320 5.68 -0.60 26.21
CA TYR A 320 6.89 0.17 25.89
C TYR A 320 7.71 -0.43 24.74
N GLU A 321 7.79 -1.76 24.62
CA GLU A 321 8.57 -2.40 23.55
C GLU A 321 8.01 -2.06 22.16
N VAL A 322 6.69 -2.17 22.00
CA VAL A 322 5.98 -1.82 20.76
C VAL A 322 6.10 -0.33 20.48
N LEU A 323 5.80 0.52 21.48
CA LEU A 323 5.93 1.97 21.39
C LEU A 323 7.31 2.40 20.91
N SER A 324 8.37 1.85 21.49
CA SER A 324 9.75 2.23 21.21
C SER A 324 10.15 1.99 19.74
N LYS A 325 9.66 0.90 19.13
CA LYS A 325 9.86 0.58 17.71
C LYS A 325 9.17 1.60 16.82
N TYR A 326 7.92 1.94 17.13
CA TYR A 326 7.12 2.86 16.31
C TYR A 326 7.56 4.32 16.46
N VAL A 327 8.01 4.74 17.64
CA VAL A 327 8.64 6.05 17.85
C VAL A 327 9.91 6.18 17.00
N ALA A 328 10.76 5.15 16.97
CA ALA A 328 11.96 5.15 16.13
C ALA A 328 11.63 5.23 14.63
N LEU A 329 10.61 4.49 14.17
CA LEU A 329 10.14 4.57 12.78
C LEU A 329 9.59 5.96 12.43
N TYR A 330 8.81 6.56 13.32
CA TYR A 330 8.27 7.91 13.10
C TYR A 330 9.38 8.96 13.09
N ALA A 331 10.33 8.89 14.03
CA ALA A 331 11.50 9.76 14.04
C ALA A 331 12.32 9.63 12.76
N ALA A 332 12.55 8.41 12.26
CA ALA A 332 13.24 8.18 11.01
C ALA A 332 12.49 8.78 9.80
N ASN A 333 11.16 8.75 9.79
CA ASN A 333 10.36 9.42 8.76
C ASN A 333 10.48 10.94 8.85
N LEU A 334 10.38 11.51 10.05
CA LEU A 334 10.52 12.96 10.26
C LEU A 334 11.89 13.49 9.85
N ILE A 335 12.96 12.73 10.09
CA ILE A 335 14.31 13.08 9.64
C ILE A 335 14.39 13.12 8.11
N LYS A 336 13.76 12.16 7.42
CA LYS A 336 13.67 12.19 5.94
C LYS A 336 12.92 13.41 5.43
N ASP A 337 11.89 13.84 6.16
CA ASP A 337 11.11 15.05 5.85
C ASP A 337 11.82 16.36 6.28
N GLY A 338 13.03 16.28 6.84
CA GLY A 338 13.81 17.44 7.33
C GLY A 338 13.31 18.04 8.65
N ASN A 339 12.39 17.38 9.35
CA ASN A 339 11.77 17.84 10.59
C ASN A 339 12.48 17.29 11.84
N THR A 340 13.78 17.52 11.97
CA THR A 340 14.61 16.98 13.06
C THR A 340 14.15 17.42 14.46
N LEU A 341 13.66 18.65 14.62
CA LEU A 341 13.18 19.16 15.91
C LEU A 341 11.96 18.37 16.44
N LYS A 342 11.06 17.95 15.55
CA LYS A 342 9.91 17.11 15.94
C LYS A 342 10.36 15.70 16.32
N ALA A 343 11.37 15.16 15.63
CA ALA A 343 11.95 13.87 15.99
C ALA A 343 12.58 13.91 17.39
N LEU A 344 13.23 15.02 17.77
CA LEU A 344 13.74 15.22 19.13
C LEU A 344 12.59 15.26 20.16
N ASP A 345 11.53 16.03 19.90
CA ASP A 345 10.37 16.13 20.79
C ASP A 345 9.70 14.76 21.03
N LEU A 346 9.65 13.88 20.02
CA LEU A 346 9.17 12.50 20.20
C LEU A 346 10.02 11.71 21.20
N PHE A 347 11.35 11.74 21.05
CA PHE A 347 12.23 11.02 21.97
C PHE A 347 12.25 11.63 23.37
N SER A 348 12.07 12.95 23.48
CA SER A 348 11.92 13.63 24.78
C SER A 348 10.63 13.22 25.50
N ARG A 349 9.53 12.98 24.77
CA ARG A 349 8.23 12.58 25.36
C ARG A 349 8.13 11.10 25.69
N TYR A 350 8.55 10.23 24.78
CA TYR A 350 8.34 8.78 24.88
C TYR A 350 9.60 8.01 25.35
N GLY A 351 10.72 8.71 25.53
CA GLY A 351 12.01 8.17 25.97
C GLY A 351 12.85 7.59 24.82
N ALA A 352 14.16 7.55 25.03
CA ALA A 352 15.13 7.08 24.03
C ALA A 352 15.80 5.77 24.46
N PRO A 353 15.31 4.59 24.01
CA PRO A 353 15.93 3.32 24.37
C PRO A 353 17.33 3.20 23.76
N ALA A 354 18.26 2.63 24.52
CA ALA A 354 19.64 2.35 24.10
C ALA A 354 19.75 1.12 23.17
N ASN A 355 18.92 1.07 22.12
CA ASN A 355 18.91 0.00 21.14
C ASN A 355 19.94 0.24 20.03
N PRO A 356 20.77 -0.76 19.66
CA PRO A 356 21.77 -0.60 18.60
C PRO A 356 21.20 -0.17 17.25
N GLN A 357 19.95 -0.57 16.93
CA GLN A 357 19.28 -0.20 15.68
C GLN A 357 18.95 1.30 15.59
N ASN A 358 18.80 1.98 16.74
CA ASN A 358 18.42 3.39 16.80
C ASN A 358 19.63 4.34 16.84
N VAL A 359 20.85 3.81 17.02
CA VAL A 359 22.08 4.61 17.14
C VAL A 359 22.25 5.59 15.98
N ASN A 360 22.00 5.14 14.75
CA ASN A 360 22.12 5.98 13.56
C ASN A 360 21.09 7.12 13.54
N ILE A 361 19.88 6.87 14.08
CA ILE A 361 18.83 7.88 14.21
C ILE A 361 19.29 8.97 15.19
N TYR A 362 19.80 8.57 16.35
CA TYR A 362 20.31 9.51 17.36
C TYR A 362 21.48 10.34 16.83
N LYS A 363 22.49 9.70 16.21
CA LYS A 363 23.61 10.42 15.58
C LYS A 363 23.15 11.43 14.55
N ARG A 364 22.16 11.08 13.74
CA ARG A 364 21.62 11.98 12.73
C ARG A 364 20.92 13.18 13.36
N ILE A 365 20.09 12.97 14.39
CA ILE A 365 19.45 14.06 15.15
C ILE A 365 20.49 15.01 15.74
N ILE A 366 21.53 14.46 16.38
CA ILE A 366 22.60 15.25 17.00
C ILE A 366 23.34 16.08 15.94
N THR A 367 23.77 15.45 14.84
CA THR A 367 24.52 16.12 13.77
C THR A 367 23.69 17.22 13.10
N ASP A 368 22.41 16.94 12.84
CA ASP A 368 21.49 17.90 12.21
C ASP A 368 21.21 19.09 13.14
N ILE A 369 21.03 18.87 14.45
CA ILE A 369 20.84 19.95 15.44
C ILE A 369 22.14 20.75 15.61
N ILE A 370 23.29 20.10 15.72
CA ILE A 370 24.59 20.80 15.81
C ILE A 370 24.82 21.66 14.57
N SER A 371 24.42 21.20 13.38
CA SER A 371 24.61 21.94 12.13
C SER A 371 23.53 23.01 11.88
N MET A 372 22.46 23.04 12.68
CA MET A 372 21.32 23.94 12.46
C MET A 372 21.70 25.41 12.71
N PRO A 373 21.45 26.32 11.75
CA PRO A 373 21.70 27.73 11.94
C PRO A 373 20.71 28.34 12.93
N GLY A 374 21.16 29.33 13.71
CA GLY A 374 20.31 30.09 14.63
C GLY A 374 20.20 29.53 16.05
N LEU A 375 20.73 28.33 16.33
CA LEU A 375 20.69 27.72 17.68
C LEU A 375 21.74 28.26 18.66
N ARG A 376 22.42 29.37 18.32
CA ARG A 376 23.40 30.03 19.21
C ARG A 376 22.74 30.88 20.29
N SER A 377 21.49 31.33 20.08
CA SER A 377 20.86 32.31 20.95
C SER A 377 20.45 31.73 22.30
N ALA A 378 20.25 32.62 23.28
CA ALA A 378 19.75 32.28 24.60
C ALA A 378 18.35 31.60 24.57
N GLU A 379 17.54 31.90 23.55
CA GLU A 379 16.20 31.32 23.35
C GLU A 379 16.24 29.84 22.95
N SER A 380 17.38 29.39 22.39
CA SER A 380 17.57 28.00 21.97
C SER A 380 17.91 27.04 23.12
N TYR A 381 17.93 27.52 24.37
CA TYR A 381 18.25 26.69 25.55
C TYR A 381 17.44 25.40 25.58
N ARG A 382 16.12 25.48 25.37
CA ARG A 382 15.21 24.34 25.48
C ARG A 382 15.56 23.22 24.52
N THR A 383 15.85 23.54 23.26
CA THR A 383 16.26 22.53 22.26
C THR A 383 17.54 21.80 22.66
N TRP A 384 18.53 22.53 23.19
CA TRP A 384 19.77 21.90 23.67
C TRP A 384 19.57 21.09 24.95
N ALA A 385 18.72 21.55 25.87
CA ALA A 385 18.38 20.83 27.08
C ALA A 385 17.61 19.53 26.79
N ASP A 386 16.62 19.58 25.89
CA ASP A 386 15.88 18.39 25.45
C ASP A 386 16.82 17.36 24.80
N LEU A 387 17.76 17.82 23.95
CA LEU A 387 18.77 16.94 23.34
C LEU A 387 19.75 16.37 24.37
N ARG A 388 20.17 17.18 25.35
CA ARG A 388 21.05 16.78 26.46
C ARG A 388 20.41 15.67 27.28
N ASP A 389 19.14 15.83 27.63
CA ASP A 389 18.42 14.91 28.50
C ASP A 389 18.17 13.58 27.77
N VAL A 390 17.77 13.62 26.50
CA VAL A 390 17.66 12.44 25.63
C VAL A 390 19.01 11.71 25.49
N LEU A 391 20.10 12.44 25.27
CA LEU A 391 21.45 11.85 25.20
C LEU A 391 21.88 11.22 26.52
N PHE A 392 21.54 11.85 27.64
CA PHE A 392 21.85 11.31 28.96
C PHE A 392 21.13 10.00 29.22
N GLU A 393 19.86 9.87 28.83
CA GLU A 393 19.13 8.60 28.90
C GLU A 393 19.79 7.50 28.06
N ILE A 394 20.20 7.82 26.84
CA ILE A 394 20.90 6.89 25.94
C ILE A 394 22.22 6.43 26.56
N VAL A 395 23.04 7.37 27.04
CA VAL A 395 24.35 7.09 27.67
C VAL A 395 24.19 6.22 28.92
N GLU A 396 23.24 6.55 29.80
CA GLU A 396 22.95 5.74 30.98
C GLU A 396 22.46 4.34 30.61
N GLY A 397 21.64 4.21 29.57
CA GLY A 397 21.20 2.92 29.04
C GLY A 397 22.35 2.08 28.48
N LEU A 398 23.24 2.69 27.70
CA LEU A 398 24.43 2.03 27.14
C LEU A 398 25.42 1.61 28.23
N SER A 399 25.59 2.41 29.28
CA SER A 399 26.49 2.13 30.41
C SER A 399 26.03 0.95 31.29
N LYS A 400 24.71 0.70 31.35
CA LYS A 400 24.12 -0.42 32.10
C LYS A 400 24.09 -1.72 31.29
N GLY A 401 24.20 -1.63 29.97
CA GLY A 401 24.25 -2.77 29.07
C GLY A 401 25.64 -3.42 28.97
N SER A 402 25.73 -4.51 28.22
CA SER A 402 27.00 -5.21 27.92
C SER A 402 27.97 -4.40 27.05
N ALA A 403 27.56 -3.21 26.58
CA ALA A 403 28.29 -2.34 25.66
C ALA A 403 28.96 -1.12 26.35
N ALA A 404 29.08 -1.12 27.69
CA ALA A 404 29.59 0.01 28.47
C ALA A 404 31.02 0.48 28.09
N SER A 405 31.84 -0.38 27.46
CA SER A 405 33.18 -0.04 26.97
C SER A 405 33.29 -0.04 25.45
N SER A 406 32.16 0.00 24.74
CA SER A 406 32.16 0.10 23.27
C SER A 406 32.67 1.48 22.82
N PRO A 407 33.36 1.58 21.67
CA PRO A 407 33.71 2.87 21.08
C PRO A 407 32.48 3.77 20.85
N GLN A 408 31.33 3.17 20.57
CA GLN A 408 30.07 3.89 20.42
C GLN A 408 29.62 4.57 21.71
N ALA A 409 29.74 3.89 22.86
CA ALA A 409 29.40 4.49 24.15
C ALA A 409 30.30 5.70 24.46
N GLN A 410 31.60 5.61 24.16
CA GLN A 410 32.55 6.73 24.33
C GLN A 410 32.20 7.90 23.41
N GLU A 411 31.80 7.65 22.16
CA GLU A 411 31.36 8.69 21.24
C GLU A 411 30.10 9.42 21.74
N PHE A 412 29.11 8.69 22.27
CA PHE A 412 27.92 9.28 22.88
C PHE A 412 28.25 10.06 24.17
N ASP A 413 29.23 9.62 24.96
CA ASP A 413 29.72 10.38 26.12
C ASP A 413 30.31 11.73 25.70
N VAL A 414 31.12 11.76 24.64
CA VAL A 414 31.67 13.01 24.08
C VAL A 414 30.57 13.89 23.52
N MET A 415 29.61 13.33 22.77
CA MET A 415 28.46 14.08 22.27
C MET A 415 27.62 14.67 23.41
N LEU A 416 27.37 13.91 24.49
CA LEU A 416 26.66 14.41 25.66
C LEU A 416 27.39 15.60 26.30
N GLU A 417 28.71 15.55 26.41
CA GLU A 417 29.52 16.64 26.94
C GLU A 417 29.43 17.90 26.06
N VAL A 418 29.53 17.74 24.74
CA VAL A 418 29.36 18.83 23.77
C VAL A 418 27.98 19.48 23.89
N ILE A 419 26.91 18.68 23.89
CA ILE A 419 25.54 19.18 23.99
C ILE A 419 25.29 19.85 25.35
N HIS A 420 25.85 19.29 26.43
CA HIS A 420 25.81 19.92 27.75
C HIS A 420 26.47 21.30 27.74
N TYR A 421 27.65 21.46 27.12
CA TYR A 421 28.30 22.76 26.97
C TYR A 421 27.47 23.75 26.14
N TYR A 422 26.83 23.30 25.06
CA TYR A 422 25.88 24.14 24.30
C TYR A 422 24.70 24.59 25.17
N SER A 423 24.07 23.69 25.92
CA SER A 423 22.94 24.04 26.81
C SER A 423 23.37 25.01 27.91
N THR A 424 24.52 24.77 28.54
CA THR A 424 25.06 25.62 29.61
C THR A 424 25.46 26.99 29.07
N ARG A 425 25.99 27.06 27.85
CA ARG A 425 26.32 28.31 27.17
C ARG A 425 25.05 29.15 26.96
N CYS A 426 23.99 28.55 26.41
CA CYS A 426 22.72 29.27 26.19
C CYS A 426 22.12 29.78 27.50
N ALA A 427 22.19 29.00 28.59
CA ALA A 427 21.78 29.47 29.92
C ALA A 427 22.65 30.64 30.43
N CYS A 428 23.97 30.57 30.24
CA CYS A 428 24.87 31.66 30.63
C CYS A 428 24.60 32.96 29.84
N MET A 429 24.31 32.86 28.54
CA MET A 429 24.08 34.02 27.66
C MET A 429 22.83 34.84 28.04
N GLN A 430 21.94 34.31 28.88
CA GLN A 430 20.81 35.07 29.42
C GLN A 430 21.22 36.13 30.45
N HIS A 431 22.42 35.99 31.04
CA HIS A 431 22.88 36.84 32.15
C HIS A 431 24.25 37.42 31.85
N LYS A 432 24.35 38.74 31.73
CA LYS A 432 25.64 39.43 31.46
C LYS A 432 26.75 39.10 32.45
N SER A 433 26.41 38.79 33.71
CA SER A 433 27.40 38.38 34.73
C SER A 433 28.11 37.07 34.37
N LEU A 434 27.52 36.26 33.49
CA LEU A 434 28.03 34.96 33.04
C LEU A 434 28.63 34.99 31.64
N ASP A 435 28.74 36.14 30.97
CA ASP A 435 29.29 36.25 29.60
C ASP A 435 30.69 35.63 29.50
N THR A 436 31.53 35.81 30.52
CA THR A 436 32.86 35.18 30.60
C THR A 436 32.79 33.65 30.63
N LEU A 437 31.77 33.05 31.28
CA LEU A 437 31.59 31.59 31.28
C LEU A 437 31.09 31.12 29.92
N ALA A 438 30.17 31.85 29.29
CA ALA A 438 29.71 31.56 27.93
C ALA A 438 30.86 31.60 26.91
N ALA A 439 31.80 32.53 27.07
CA ALA A 439 33.01 32.60 26.25
C ALA A 439 33.92 31.38 26.49
N LYS A 440 34.22 31.03 27.75
CA LYS A 440 34.99 29.81 28.08
C LYS A 440 34.36 28.54 27.51
N LEU A 441 33.03 28.40 27.60
CA LEU A 441 32.30 27.28 27.01
C LEU A 441 32.44 27.23 25.49
N SER A 442 32.31 28.38 24.81
CA SER A 442 32.44 28.45 23.34
C SER A 442 33.86 28.10 22.88
N ILE A 443 34.87 28.53 23.62
CA ILE A 443 36.27 28.20 23.34
C ILE A 443 36.55 26.71 23.59
N SER A 444 36.01 26.16 24.68
CA SER A 444 36.14 24.73 25.00
C SER A 444 35.55 23.82 23.93
N LEU A 445 34.50 24.26 23.23
CA LEU A 445 33.89 23.52 22.13
C LEU A 445 34.83 23.36 20.92
N LEU A 446 35.88 24.17 20.77
CA LEU A 446 36.86 24.04 19.68
C LEU A 446 37.58 22.69 19.70
N ARG A 447 37.78 22.12 20.90
CA ARG A 447 38.39 20.78 21.07
C ARG A 447 37.55 19.66 20.50
N HIS A 448 36.26 19.92 20.24
CA HIS A 448 35.31 18.96 19.69
C HIS A 448 34.95 19.30 18.24
N SER A 449 35.86 19.93 17.50
CA SER A 449 35.68 20.27 16.08
C SER A 449 35.68 19.06 15.14
N ASP A 450 35.98 17.87 15.66
CA ASP A 450 35.75 16.57 15.02
C ASP A 450 34.27 16.16 15.03
N VAL A 451 33.49 16.62 16.02
CA VAL A 451 32.05 16.37 16.15
C VAL A 451 31.22 17.57 15.66
N ILE A 452 31.73 18.77 15.86
CA ILE A 452 31.07 20.04 15.52
C ILE A 452 31.65 20.56 14.20
N PRO A 453 30.83 21.06 13.25
CA PRO A 453 31.34 21.75 12.07
C PRO A 453 32.40 22.81 12.45
N CYS A 454 33.61 22.68 11.90
CA CYS A 454 34.76 23.46 12.36
C CYS A 454 34.55 24.97 12.12
N ASP A 455 33.98 25.34 10.98
CA ASP A 455 33.62 26.72 10.66
C ASP A 455 32.70 27.33 11.73
N LYS A 456 31.67 26.60 12.16
CA LYS A 456 30.77 26.99 13.25
C LYS A 456 31.54 27.14 14.56
N ALA A 457 32.35 26.15 14.94
CA ALA A 457 33.06 26.14 16.22
C ALA A 457 34.00 27.36 16.34
N PHE A 458 34.83 27.61 15.32
CA PHE A 458 35.76 28.75 15.29
C PHE A 458 35.03 30.10 15.28
N TYR A 459 33.97 30.23 14.49
CA TYR A 459 33.16 31.45 14.48
C TYR A 459 32.51 31.72 15.85
N GLU A 460 31.86 30.71 16.44
CA GLU A 460 31.17 30.88 17.72
C GLU A 460 32.14 31.23 18.86
N ALA A 461 33.32 30.59 18.91
CA ALA A 461 34.37 30.90 19.87
C ALA A 461 34.91 32.32 19.67
N GLY A 462 35.20 32.72 18.43
CA GLY A 462 35.71 34.04 18.09
C GLY A 462 34.75 35.17 18.45
N VAL A 463 33.47 35.05 18.11
CA VAL A 463 32.48 36.08 18.48
C VAL A 463 32.23 36.11 19.99
N ALA A 464 32.28 34.96 20.68
CA ALA A 464 32.14 34.94 22.13
C ALA A 464 33.34 35.60 22.84
N ALA A 465 34.57 35.36 22.37
CA ALA A 465 35.78 36.03 22.86
C ALA A 465 35.73 37.55 22.61
N LYS A 466 35.31 37.97 21.41
CA LYS A 466 35.10 39.39 21.07
C LYS A 466 34.08 40.05 21.99
N GLY A 467 32.99 39.35 22.35
CA GLY A 467 31.94 39.87 23.22
C GLY A 467 32.39 40.18 24.65
N VAL A 468 33.44 39.51 25.13
CA VAL A 468 34.01 39.72 26.48
C VAL A 468 35.29 40.58 26.47
N GLY A 469 35.72 41.06 25.29
CA GLY A 469 36.93 41.87 25.11
C GLY A 469 38.23 41.07 25.11
N TRP A 470 38.19 39.78 24.75
CA TRP A 470 39.38 38.96 24.56
C TRP A 470 39.86 39.03 23.10
N ASP A 471 40.28 40.22 22.70
CA ASP A 471 40.52 40.55 21.28
C ASP A 471 41.61 39.69 20.63
N ASN A 472 42.69 39.34 21.35
CA ASN A 472 43.75 38.46 20.83
C ASN A 472 43.20 37.07 20.47
N MET A 473 42.43 36.44 21.38
CA MET A 473 41.80 35.15 21.12
C MET A 473 40.74 35.25 20.02
N ALA A 474 39.94 36.31 20.05
CA ALA A 474 38.93 36.55 19.02
C ALA A 474 39.56 36.69 17.63
N PHE A 475 40.70 37.37 17.52
CA PHE A 475 41.45 37.53 16.28
C PHE A 475 41.96 36.20 15.77
N VAL A 476 42.64 35.40 16.61
CA VAL A 476 43.15 34.07 16.22
C VAL A 476 42.02 33.15 15.73
N PHE A 477 40.91 33.06 16.46
CA PHE A 477 39.80 32.17 16.08
C PHE A 477 39.03 32.63 14.84
N LEU A 478 38.78 33.94 14.70
CA LEU A 478 38.06 34.47 13.54
C LEU A 478 38.92 34.46 12.28
N ASN A 479 40.23 34.64 12.40
CA ASN A 479 41.15 34.47 11.28
C ASN A 479 41.13 33.03 10.78
N ARG A 480 41.23 32.05 11.70
CA ARG A 480 41.11 30.63 11.37
C ARG A 480 39.76 30.26 10.76
N TYR A 481 38.67 30.88 11.23
CA TYR A 481 37.35 30.71 10.61
C TYR A 481 37.31 31.18 9.15
N LEU A 482 37.93 32.32 8.83
CA LEU A 482 38.00 32.82 7.46
C LEU A 482 38.82 31.88 6.58
N ASP A 483 39.96 31.39 7.06
CA ASP A 483 40.78 30.40 6.36
C ASP A 483 39.98 29.14 5.99
N LEU A 484 39.20 28.62 6.95
CA LEU A 484 38.34 27.45 6.74
C LEU A 484 37.16 27.76 5.80
N SER A 485 36.67 29.00 5.79
CA SER A 485 35.56 29.43 4.95
C SER A 485 35.99 29.69 3.50
N GLU A 486 37.19 30.26 3.30
CA GLU A 486 37.80 30.57 2.00
C GLU A 486 38.38 29.31 1.35
N GLY A 487 38.99 28.41 2.12
CA GLY A 487 39.46 27.11 1.63
C GLY A 487 38.35 26.20 1.10
N ASN A 488 37.10 26.48 1.43
CA ASN A 488 35.92 25.76 0.96
C ASN A 488 35.33 26.35 -0.34
N VAL A 489 35.83 27.50 -0.80
CA VAL A 489 35.48 28.10 -2.10
C VAL A 489 36.27 27.40 -3.20
N SER A 490 36.10 26.08 -3.36
CA SER A 490 36.64 25.37 -4.52
C SER A 490 35.95 24.02 -4.75
N LEU A 491 34.81 24.06 -5.44
CA LEU A 491 34.34 22.96 -6.30
C LEU A 491 33.26 23.44 -7.28
N GLY A 492 32.52 24.51 -6.98
CA GLY A 492 31.49 25.08 -7.86
C GLY A 492 31.96 26.22 -8.78
N ASP A 493 32.79 27.14 -8.28
CA ASP A 493 33.08 28.43 -8.95
C ASP A 493 34.51 28.57 -9.50
N ALA A 494 35.28 27.48 -9.58
CA ALA A 494 36.67 27.47 -10.05
C ALA A 494 36.86 27.87 -11.54
N PHE A 495 35.80 28.23 -12.26
CA PHE A 495 35.87 28.59 -13.68
C PHE A 495 36.33 30.05 -13.95
N LEU A 496 36.52 30.90 -12.92
CA LEU A 496 36.76 32.35 -13.16
C LEU A 496 38.00 32.98 -12.52
N MET A 497 38.90 32.24 -11.88
CA MET A 497 40.18 32.78 -11.37
C MET A 497 41.36 31.88 -11.79
N PRO A 498 42.23 32.31 -12.72
CA PRO A 498 43.41 31.53 -13.09
C PRO A 498 44.47 31.67 -11.99
N GLY A 499 44.66 30.61 -11.19
CA GLY A 499 45.78 30.55 -10.24
C GLY A 499 45.63 29.64 -9.02
N ILE A 500 44.48 29.00 -8.79
CA ILE A 500 44.29 28.09 -7.65
C ILE A 500 44.16 26.68 -8.21
N GLU A 501 45.27 25.93 -8.19
CA GLU A 501 45.29 24.49 -8.49
C GLU A 501 44.67 23.69 -7.33
N GLU A 502 44.17 22.51 -7.69
CA GLU A 502 43.37 21.58 -6.91
C GLU A 502 43.83 21.36 -5.44
N GLY A 503 42.94 21.64 -4.50
CA GLY A 503 42.63 20.73 -3.38
C GLY A 503 43.77 20.17 -2.52
N SER A 504 44.60 21.03 -1.93
CA SER A 504 45.45 20.63 -0.79
C SER A 504 45.23 21.56 0.42
N LEU A 505 44.75 20.99 1.53
CA LEU A 505 44.72 21.61 2.86
C LEU A 505 46.13 22.00 3.38
N ASP A 506 47.20 21.60 2.68
CA ASP A 506 48.61 21.86 2.99
C ASP A 506 49.05 23.34 2.91
N MET A 507 48.17 24.24 2.45
CA MET A 507 48.47 25.68 2.36
C MET A 507 47.96 26.50 3.56
N LEU A 508 47.24 25.88 4.51
CA LEU A 508 46.75 26.57 5.71
C LEU A 508 47.81 26.51 6.82
N ASP A 509 48.41 27.65 7.15
CA ASP A 509 49.35 27.77 8.27
C ASP A 509 48.60 27.58 9.60
N ASN A 510 48.78 26.40 10.22
CA ASN A 510 48.17 26.03 11.51
C ASN A 510 49.15 26.21 12.69
N SER A 511 50.24 26.97 12.51
CA SER A 511 51.27 27.15 13.56
C SER A 511 50.71 27.64 14.89
N ASP A 512 49.68 28.48 14.84
CA ASP A 512 49.04 29.09 16.03
C ASP A 512 48.41 28.06 16.98
N PHE A 513 48.10 26.87 16.48
CA PHE A 513 47.42 25.81 17.22
C PHE A 513 48.31 24.59 17.50
N ALA A 514 49.58 24.59 17.07
CA ALA A 514 50.49 23.44 17.16
C ALA A 514 50.67 22.91 18.59
N ASP A 515 50.64 23.80 19.59
CA ASP A 515 50.80 23.48 21.02
C ASP A 515 49.45 23.46 21.77
N THR A 516 48.34 23.16 21.07
CA THR A 516 46.98 23.08 21.64
C THR A 516 46.38 21.68 21.50
N ASP A 517 45.31 21.41 22.25
CA ASP A 517 44.50 20.19 22.12
C ASP A 517 43.31 20.36 21.16
N ILE A 518 43.34 21.41 20.33
CA ILE A 518 42.38 21.62 19.24
C ILE A 518 42.78 20.72 18.06
N PRO A 519 41.86 19.90 17.52
CA PRO A 519 42.16 19.02 16.38
C PRO A 519 42.83 19.76 15.20
N PHE A 520 43.97 19.23 14.74
CA PHE A 520 44.81 19.84 13.70
C PHE A 520 44.27 19.59 12.28
N GLU A 521 43.80 18.36 12.01
CA GLU A 521 43.14 17.96 10.77
C GLU A 521 41.65 17.83 11.03
N VAL A 522 40.84 18.71 10.41
CA VAL A 522 39.39 18.70 10.57
C VAL A 522 38.73 18.73 9.21
N ALA A 523 37.67 17.93 9.05
CA ALA A 523 36.88 17.91 7.83
C ALA A 523 36.15 19.25 7.65
N VAL A 524 36.41 19.92 6.53
CA VAL A 524 35.72 21.17 6.18
C VAL A 524 34.28 20.82 5.75
N PRO A 525 33.25 21.44 6.34
CA PRO A 525 31.84 21.11 6.03
C PRO A 525 31.46 21.42 4.59
N GLU A 526 30.71 20.57 3.89
CA GLU A 526 30.26 20.84 2.50
C GLU A 526 29.41 22.12 2.37
N LYS A 527 28.69 22.48 3.44
CA LYS A 527 27.85 23.68 3.50
C LYS A 527 28.33 24.60 4.61
N GLN A 528 28.59 25.85 4.24
CA GLN A 528 28.97 26.92 5.17
C GLN A 528 27.88 27.19 6.21
N HIS A 529 28.29 27.38 7.47
CA HIS A 529 27.39 27.66 8.59
C HIS A 529 26.75 29.06 8.50
N LEU A 530 27.48 30.04 7.99
CA LEU A 530 27.03 31.44 7.89
C LEU A 530 26.65 31.85 6.47
N SER A 531 25.81 32.89 6.39
CA SER A 531 25.57 33.61 5.14
C SER A 531 26.80 34.42 4.74
N GLU A 532 26.91 34.71 3.44
CA GLU A 532 27.98 35.54 2.88
C GLU A 532 28.08 36.92 3.55
N GLU A 533 26.94 37.57 3.82
CA GLU A 533 26.90 38.86 4.51
C GLU A 533 27.61 38.84 5.87
N LYS A 534 27.34 37.82 6.69
CA LYS A 534 27.98 37.70 8.02
C LYS A 534 29.45 37.33 7.91
N ARG A 535 29.85 36.62 6.86
CA ARG A 535 31.25 36.31 6.59
C ARG A 535 32.02 37.56 6.22
N GLU A 536 31.44 38.43 5.39
CA GLU A 536 32.03 39.74 5.08
C GLU A 536 32.16 40.62 6.34
N GLU A 537 31.17 40.63 7.24
CA GLU A 537 31.29 41.34 8.53
C GLU A 537 32.48 40.83 9.38
N VAL A 538 32.71 39.51 9.39
CA VAL A 538 33.87 38.92 10.08
C VAL A 538 35.16 39.33 9.39
N LYS A 539 35.20 39.29 8.07
CA LYS A 539 36.36 39.69 7.25
C LYS A 539 36.74 41.15 7.46
N GLU A 540 35.76 42.05 7.41
CA GLU A 540 35.97 43.48 7.71
C GLU A 540 36.54 43.69 9.11
N TRP A 541 36.03 42.95 10.11
CA TRP A 541 36.55 43.05 11.46
C TRP A 541 37.98 42.51 11.61
N VAL A 542 38.30 41.35 11.04
CA VAL A 542 39.65 40.78 11.08
C VAL A 542 40.65 41.71 10.38
N LEU A 543 40.28 42.29 9.22
CA LEU A 543 41.11 43.28 8.53
C LEU A 543 41.34 44.54 9.37
N ALA A 544 40.29 45.04 10.05
CA ALA A 544 40.41 46.21 10.91
C ALA A 544 41.34 45.94 12.10
N VAL A 545 41.24 44.77 12.72
CA VAL A 545 42.07 44.37 13.87
C VAL A 545 43.51 44.07 13.47
N SER A 546 43.75 43.50 12.29
CA SER A 546 45.10 43.28 11.76
C SER A 546 45.89 44.58 11.56
N MET A 547 45.19 45.70 11.35
CA MET A 547 45.79 47.03 11.28
C MET A 547 45.99 47.70 12.66
N ASP A 548 45.41 47.15 13.74
CA ASP A 548 45.57 47.65 15.10
C ASP A 548 46.79 46.99 15.78
N GLN A 549 47.82 47.79 16.07
CA GLN A 549 49.04 47.31 16.72
C GLN A 549 48.85 46.81 18.17
N LYS A 550 47.66 46.96 18.74
CA LYS A 550 47.35 46.51 20.12
C LYS A 550 46.96 45.04 20.20
N VAL A 551 46.50 44.44 19.12
CA VAL A 551 46.04 43.05 19.10
C VAL A 551 47.14 42.18 18.54
N GLU A 552 47.55 41.19 19.31
CA GLU A 552 48.57 40.22 18.92
C GLU A 552 47.90 38.88 18.57
N GLN A 553 48.41 38.22 17.53
CA GLN A 553 47.98 36.87 17.13
C GLN A 553 48.61 35.82 18.06
N VAL A 554 48.24 35.86 19.34
CA VAL A 554 48.80 34.99 20.38
C VAL A 554 47.70 34.47 21.30
N LEU A 555 47.74 33.17 21.58
CA LEU A 555 46.87 32.53 22.56
C LEU A 555 47.46 32.63 23.97
N PRO A 556 46.65 32.95 25.00
CA PRO A 556 47.14 33.08 26.37
C PRO A 556 47.53 31.74 26.98
N SER A 557 48.60 31.76 27.79
CA SER A 557 49.10 30.58 28.51
C SER A 557 48.74 30.62 29.99
N ASP A 558 48.49 29.44 30.58
CA ASP A 558 48.25 29.27 32.01
C ASP A 558 49.55 29.04 32.81
N GLU A 559 49.41 28.69 34.09
CA GLU A 559 50.51 28.40 35.02
C GLU A 559 51.38 27.18 34.65
N ARG A 560 51.03 26.44 33.60
CA ARG A 560 51.78 25.29 33.06
C ARG A 560 52.57 25.66 31.81
N ASP A 561 52.59 26.95 31.43
CA ASP A 561 53.12 27.45 30.16
C ASP A 561 52.50 26.72 28.96
N THR A 562 51.19 26.47 29.03
CA THR A 562 50.38 25.84 27.98
C THR A 562 49.13 26.69 27.75
N TYR A 563 48.57 26.66 26.53
CA TYR A 563 47.31 27.36 26.22
C TYR A 563 46.24 27.14 27.31
N GLU A 564 45.63 28.22 27.82
CA GLU A 564 44.82 28.19 29.04
C GLU A 564 43.56 27.31 28.97
N ALA A 565 43.04 27.03 27.77
CA ALA A 565 41.90 26.15 27.58
C ALA A 565 42.31 24.70 27.30
N CYS A 566 43.60 24.40 27.21
CA CYS A 566 44.11 23.07 26.89
C CYS A 566 44.04 22.13 28.11
N LEU A 567 43.50 20.92 27.93
CA LEU A 567 43.42 19.91 28.98
C LEU A 567 44.76 19.22 29.21
N VAL A 568 45.58 19.06 28.16
CA VAL A 568 46.87 18.37 28.20
C VAL A 568 48.01 19.37 28.28
N ALA A 569 48.79 19.33 29.35
CA ALA A 569 49.96 20.19 29.49
C ALA A 569 51.07 19.78 28.51
N VAL A 570 51.44 20.64 27.56
CA VAL A 570 52.41 20.34 26.48
C VAL A 570 53.75 19.86 27.03
N ASN A 571 54.22 20.51 28.10
CA ASN A 571 55.53 20.24 28.69
C ASN A 571 55.60 18.94 29.52
N THR A 572 54.46 18.45 30.03
CA THR A 572 54.44 17.32 31.00
C THR A 572 53.60 16.13 30.55
N GLY A 573 52.73 16.30 29.56
CA GLY A 573 51.77 15.29 29.10
C GLY A 573 50.64 14.99 30.10
N ILE A 574 50.55 15.73 31.22
CA ILE A 574 49.52 15.49 32.24
C ILE A 574 48.18 16.06 31.75
N THR A 575 47.17 15.18 31.68
CA THR A 575 45.80 15.56 31.36
C THR A 575 45.04 15.99 32.62
N SER A 576 44.48 17.19 32.59
CA SER A 576 43.57 17.70 33.63
C SER A 576 42.12 17.45 33.24
N PRO A 577 41.21 17.17 34.20
CA PRO A 577 39.80 16.97 33.89
C PRO A 577 39.16 18.29 33.43
N PRO A 578 38.23 18.24 32.45
CA PRO A 578 37.50 19.41 32.02
C PRO A 578 36.50 19.86 33.08
N CYS A 579 36.37 21.17 33.25
CA CYS A 579 35.41 21.79 34.16
C CYS A 579 33.98 21.61 33.63
N VAL A 580 33.10 20.95 34.38
CA VAL A 580 31.73 20.63 33.91
C VAL A 580 30.85 21.84 33.55
N ILE A 581 31.24 23.07 33.92
CA ILE A 581 30.48 24.30 33.62
C ILE A 581 31.21 25.26 32.67
N THR A 582 32.48 25.02 32.34
CA THR A 582 33.26 25.90 31.44
C THR A 582 34.07 25.17 30.39
N GLY A 583 34.28 23.86 30.56
CA GLY A 583 35.16 23.01 29.76
C GLY A 583 36.65 23.26 29.95
N TYR A 584 37.06 24.29 30.70
CA TYR A 584 38.48 24.61 30.93
C TYR A 584 39.14 23.58 31.85
N PRO A 585 40.48 23.43 31.79
CA PRO A 585 41.19 22.51 32.67
C PRO A 585 40.98 22.87 34.14
N VAL A 586 40.74 21.86 34.98
CA VAL A 586 40.66 22.04 36.44
C VAL A 586 42.02 21.75 37.06
N LEU A 587 42.75 22.82 37.41
CA LEU A 587 44.13 22.74 37.91
C LEU A 587 44.18 22.72 39.44
N ARG A 588 43.86 23.86 40.07
CA ARG A 588 43.89 24.09 41.52
C ARG A 588 42.48 24.40 42.02
N ASN A 589 42.23 24.19 43.31
CA ASN A 589 40.95 24.50 43.96
C ASN A 589 39.75 23.83 43.25
N LYS A 590 39.83 22.51 43.06
CA LYS A 590 38.78 21.72 42.40
C LYS A 590 37.58 21.44 43.30
N ILE A 591 36.40 21.42 42.70
CA ILE A 591 35.19 20.81 43.25
C ILE A 591 35.03 19.46 42.56
N GLU A 592 35.13 18.38 43.34
CA GLU A 592 34.95 17.02 42.84
C GLU A 592 33.51 16.54 43.07
N PHE A 593 32.97 15.86 42.07
CA PHE A 593 31.65 15.25 42.13
C PHE A 593 31.75 13.77 42.48
N LYS A 594 30.60 13.14 42.75
CA LYS A 594 30.53 11.71 43.11
C LYS A 594 30.97 10.80 41.96
N ARG A 595 30.64 11.15 40.71
CA ARG A 595 31.05 10.38 39.51
C ARG A 595 32.52 10.69 39.19
N PRO A 596 33.36 9.65 38.97
CA PRO A 596 34.78 9.86 38.68
C PRO A 596 34.98 10.65 37.39
N GLY A 597 36.04 11.47 37.34
CA GLY A 597 36.40 12.29 36.18
C GLY A 597 35.58 13.59 36.03
N LYS A 598 34.55 13.82 36.86
CA LYS A 598 33.76 15.06 36.83
C LYS A 598 34.25 16.02 37.91
N ALA A 599 34.68 17.22 37.48
CA ALA A 599 35.19 18.27 38.35
C ALA A 599 34.76 19.67 37.87
N ALA A 600 34.81 20.66 38.75
CA ALA A 600 34.61 22.07 38.39
C ALA A 600 35.68 22.97 39.04
N ASN A 601 36.02 24.06 38.35
CA ASN A 601 36.79 25.15 38.91
C ASN A 601 35.95 25.89 39.97
N LYS A 602 36.45 26.00 41.19
CA LYS A 602 35.71 26.56 42.32
C LYS A 602 35.22 27.99 42.09
N GLU A 603 36.03 28.82 41.44
CA GLU A 603 35.67 30.22 41.15
C GLU A 603 34.55 30.30 40.12
N ASP A 604 34.68 29.61 38.99
CA ASP A 604 33.64 29.53 37.96
C ASP A 604 32.34 28.94 38.55
N TRP A 605 32.43 27.92 39.41
CA TRP A 605 31.28 27.28 40.06
C TRP A 605 30.55 28.23 41.00
N ASN A 606 31.29 28.94 41.84
CA ASN A 606 30.70 29.92 42.76
C ASN A 606 30.07 31.09 41.99
N LYS A 607 30.70 31.53 40.90
CA LYS A 607 30.17 32.57 40.03
C LYS A 607 28.85 32.12 39.38
N PHE A 608 28.80 30.90 38.86
CA PHE A 608 27.59 30.31 38.30
C PHE A 608 26.48 30.18 39.36
N ILE A 609 26.77 29.59 40.52
CA ILE A 609 25.80 29.47 41.63
C ILE A 609 25.27 30.83 42.09
N MET A 610 26.15 31.82 42.27
CA MET A 610 25.76 33.14 42.72
C MET A 610 24.84 33.80 41.69
N ALA A 611 25.17 33.71 40.39
CA ALA A 611 24.32 34.20 39.33
C ALA A 611 22.96 33.50 39.30
N THR A 612 22.90 32.18 39.46
CA THR A 612 21.64 31.42 39.53
C THR A 612 20.78 31.84 40.72
N LYS A 613 21.39 32.04 41.90
CA LYS A 613 20.69 32.48 43.11
C LYS A 613 20.16 33.91 43.01
N VAL A 614 20.90 34.81 42.36
CA VAL A 614 20.49 36.21 42.20
C VAL A 614 19.42 36.34 41.12
N SER A 615 19.63 35.72 39.96
CA SER A 615 18.74 35.84 38.81
C SER A 615 17.44 35.02 38.93
N HIS A 616 17.45 33.94 39.72
CA HIS A 616 16.38 32.95 39.77
C HIS A 616 16.01 32.38 38.38
N SER A 617 16.96 32.31 37.45
CA SER A 617 16.71 31.81 36.09
C SER A 617 16.38 30.31 36.10
N PRO A 618 15.25 29.90 35.48
CA PRO A 618 14.86 28.50 35.42
C PRO A 618 15.86 27.64 34.64
N GLU A 619 16.50 28.19 33.61
CA GLU A 619 17.50 27.52 32.78
C GLU A 619 18.78 27.24 33.57
N CYS A 620 19.29 28.24 34.30
CA CYS A 620 20.46 28.02 35.15
C CYS A 620 20.16 27.03 36.30
N GLN A 621 18.94 27.02 36.84
CA GLN A 621 18.52 26.02 37.83
C GLN A 621 18.42 24.62 37.22
N ASP A 622 17.93 24.51 35.99
CA ASP A 622 17.84 23.25 35.27
C ASP A 622 19.24 22.66 34.97
N VAL A 623 20.20 23.48 34.55
CA VAL A 623 21.61 23.06 34.40
C VAL A 623 22.16 22.50 35.72
N LEU A 624 21.90 23.16 36.86
CA LEU A 624 22.35 22.66 38.17
C LEU A 624 21.69 21.31 38.53
N ARG A 625 20.40 21.15 38.24
CA ARG A 625 19.68 19.90 38.43
C ARG A 625 20.28 18.78 37.58
N PHE A 626 20.52 19.06 36.30
CA PHE A 626 21.16 18.11 35.39
C PHE A 626 22.55 17.71 35.87
N LEU A 627 23.39 18.66 36.28
CA LEU A 627 24.72 18.38 36.83
C LEU A 627 24.65 17.49 38.09
N GLY A 628 23.64 17.70 38.94
CA GLY A 628 23.37 16.82 40.09
C GLY A 628 23.06 15.38 39.67
N ASN A 629 22.33 15.18 38.57
CA ASN A 629 21.99 13.86 38.04
C ASN A 629 23.18 13.21 37.31
N TRP A 630 23.86 13.97 36.44
CA TRP A 630 24.94 13.47 35.59
C TRP A 630 26.23 13.22 36.36
N CYS A 631 26.62 14.14 37.25
CA CYS A 631 27.87 14.09 38.01
C CYS A 631 27.67 13.55 39.44
N GLY A 632 26.45 13.56 39.97
CA GLY A 632 26.16 13.30 41.38
C GLY A 632 26.41 14.52 42.26
N ALA A 633 26.10 14.43 43.56
CA ALA A 633 26.33 15.53 44.50
C ALA A 633 27.83 15.88 44.61
N PRO A 634 28.19 17.17 44.78
CA PRO A 634 29.56 17.57 45.07
C PRO A 634 30.00 16.97 46.41
N GLN A 635 31.24 16.47 46.49
CA GLN A 635 31.75 15.81 47.69
C GLN A 635 31.92 16.77 48.88
N ASN A 636 31.90 18.08 48.64
CA ASN A 636 31.93 19.13 49.68
C ASN A 636 30.50 19.69 49.96
N PRO A 637 29.94 19.50 51.18
CA PRO A 637 28.57 19.87 51.52
C PRO A 637 28.26 21.37 51.52
N SER A 638 29.27 22.25 51.59
CA SER A 638 29.09 23.70 51.54
C SER A 638 28.60 24.23 50.18
N TYR A 639 28.52 23.35 49.18
CA TYR A 639 28.14 23.66 47.80
C TYR A 639 26.98 22.79 47.28
N SER A 640 26.34 21.99 48.14
CA SER A 640 25.17 21.19 47.77
C SER A 640 23.91 22.08 47.68
N PHE A 641 23.16 21.93 46.59
CA PHE A 641 21.80 22.46 46.47
C PHE A 641 20.84 21.49 47.16
N ASN A 642 20.03 21.99 48.11
CA ASN A 642 18.78 21.36 48.53
C ASN A 642 17.62 22.09 47.86
#